data_AF-A0A067U330-F1
#
_entry.id   AF-A0A067U330-F1
#
_cell.length_a   1.000
_cell.length_b   1.000
_cell.length_c   1.000
_cell.angle_alpha   90.00
_cell.angle_beta   90.00
_cell.angle_gamma   90.00
#
_symmetry.space_group_name_H-M   'P 1'
#
loop_
_entity.id
_entity.type
_entity.pdbx_description
1 polymer ?
#
loop_
_entity_poly.entity_id
_entity_poly.type
_entity_poly.pdbx_seq_one_letter_code
_entity_poly.pdbx_strand_id
1 'polypeptide(L)'
;MAVFQKYRGKLALVGHDIDDLANTALGSSTFIRQSSFFPLDTESLHHITLFTQDEIRNLTPEQVSKLTTLEPDTSHLFSTGIGGKLQSNAHECWVVIIWAAGQQIRKQFGLPPKHFYIPLYGDDVHDIDRGVSSLFPGQNVTTSSAEVLDHVVFTLQAFGLYDEAQAYSIRFIHLDPLSYKGFLRLGDAALGGKRYKMAMLSYANAFERISEDRIRAYCVKKLVECSKETEWGLVFQEHEADEIEALKEISSLLLSPWSQALRETVSEQELTPSLMLETRQSLFVPSPSTFMGKNFYKLPRFFRWLIPYHLAIMSTPRNEDDIIALASAALGIRHVLTLTEETPLHESWFRGKTITNTFLPIPNFHPPSIEQMDLIIGLFKDEKKLPMLVHCGGGKGRAGTVAACYIAAFGFNKPRENQDHPEFTAAEAISSLRALRPGSLETKQQEAFVSKWCSTIWKRQSVYPDLPSEPLPTPLEVEGVLNDEGDLFVLVGLPGSGKSWFSDSLLARQSSGWVHISQDDSRSRDSCETEIGRTPQKGKRVILDRCNTSASDRKSWLALASNWCVSPICIWFDYDQELCISRAQMRAGHPTLPPGSRVRNAVEQMQRVFVKPSLEEGFKAIITVRSFSAAQEAILRLSSPIAILKFPRTPHLINLGAASSDDVHTDVSSFANVATAARGCVVITEKIDGANMGFSLSSTGDILVQNRSHYVNSATHEQFKKLRLWLDRHEEDLRSILARDPYFLERYILYGEWTYATHSIPYTHLPDYFIAYDLFDRSTGAWADTKTLHNLLEATTIASVPLIRQGDMPTDTELLQMIQQPSAFYEGRVEGVYVKVEVNGHVKLRGKVVRSDFIAGNEHWTRGRIRVNGLKSNP
;
A
#
# COMPACT_ATOMS: atom_id res chain seq x y z
N MET A 1 13.18 -54.55 11.34
CA MET A 1 12.86 -53.93 10.05
C MET A 1 11.60 -54.55 9.49
N ALA A 2 10.58 -53.71 9.32
CA ALA A 2 9.29 -54.11 8.76
C ALA A 2 9.39 -54.51 7.29
N VAL A 3 8.70 -55.58 6.90
CA VAL A 3 8.66 -56.12 5.53
C VAL A 3 7.23 -56.42 5.10
N PHE A 4 6.96 -56.36 3.79
CA PHE A 4 5.69 -56.86 3.26
C PHE A 4 5.71 -58.39 3.19
N GLN A 5 4.74 -59.03 3.84
CA GLN A 5 4.58 -60.47 3.82
C GLN A 5 3.12 -60.86 3.56
N LYS A 6 2.94 -61.95 2.81
CA LYS A 6 1.62 -62.58 2.69
C LYS A 6 1.26 -63.26 4.01
N TYR A 7 0.21 -62.76 4.66
CA TYR A 7 -0.28 -63.27 5.94
C TYR A 7 -1.76 -63.64 5.80
N ARG A 8 -2.09 -64.93 5.93
CA ARG A 8 -3.46 -65.47 5.81
C ARG A 8 -4.23 -64.98 4.57
N GLY A 9 -3.55 -64.94 3.41
CA GLY A 9 -4.14 -64.49 2.13
C GLY A 9 -4.21 -62.96 1.94
N LYS A 10 -3.83 -62.17 2.95
CA LYS A 10 -3.71 -60.71 2.91
C LYS A 10 -2.26 -60.31 2.63
N LEU A 11 -2.00 -59.11 2.12
CA LEU A 11 -0.66 -58.51 2.13
C LEU A 11 -0.57 -57.56 3.32
N ALA A 12 0.32 -57.88 4.26
CA ALA A 12 0.47 -57.13 5.49
C ALA A 12 1.93 -56.70 5.71
N LEU A 13 2.09 -55.59 6.43
CA LEU A 13 3.35 -55.15 6.97
C LEU A 13 3.58 -55.86 8.31
N VAL A 14 4.72 -56.55 8.45
CA VAL A 14 5.08 -57.37 9.62
C VAL A 14 6.54 -57.18 9.98
N GLY A 15 6.93 -57.56 11.20
CA GLY A 15 8.31 -57.55 11.69
C GLY A 15 8.46 -56.76 12.98
N HIS A 16 9.68 -56.79 13.55
CA HIS A 16 9.99 -56.25 14.88
C HIS A 16 9.49 -54.81 15.11
N ASP A 17 9.59 -53.93 14.11
CA ASP A 17 9.17 -52.54 14.22
C ASP A 17 7.65 -52.40 14.47
N ILE A 18 6.84 -53.34 13.95
CA ILE A 18 5.39 -53.39 14.16
C ILE A 18 5.07 -53.92 15.56
N ASP A 19 5.82 -54.91 16.01
CA ASP A 19 5.70 -55.45 17.37
C ASP A 19 6.07 -54.37 18.41
N ASP A 20 7.14 -53.59 18.16
CA ASP A 20 7.56 -52.47 19.01
C ASP A 20 6.48 -51.38 19.12
N LEU A 21 5.83 -51.02 18.00
CA LEU A 21 4.73 -50.05 18.00
C LEU A 21 3.53 -50.53 18.84
N ALA A 22 3.20 -51.82 18.73
CA ALA A 22 2.13 -52.44 19.52
C ALA A 22 2.47 -52.43 21.03
N ASN A 23 3.67 -52.90 21.38
CA ASN A 23 4.16 -52.98 22.75
C ASN A 23 4.28 -51.60 23.41
N THR A 24 4.75 -50.60 22.65
CA THR A 24 4.85 -49.21 23.14
C THR A 24 3.48 -48.62 23.44
N ALA A 25 2.50 -48.83 22.55
CA ALA A 25 1.14 -48.37 22.77
C ALA A 25 0.51 -49.02 24.01
N LEU A 26 0.64 -50.35 24.16
CA LEU A 26 0.21 -51.09 25.35
C LEU A 26 0.88 -50.58 26.63
N GLY A 27 2.18 -50.27 26.56
CA GLY A 27 2.95 -49.72 27.66
C GLY A 27 2.46 -48.35 28.14
N SER A 28 2.04 -47.48 27.22
CA SER A 28 1.59 -46.10 27.49
C SER A 28 0.14 -45.97 28.01
N SER A 29 -0.70 -46.99 27.85
CA SER A 29 -2.13 -46.92 28.17
C SER A 29 -2.42 -47.32 29.63
N THR A 30 -2.67 -46.34 30.50
CA THR A 30 -3.14 -46.56 31.88
C THR A 30 -4.51 -47.23 31.93
N PHE A 31 -5.36 -46.96 30.94
CA PHE A 31 -6.70 -47.54 30.80
C PHE A 31 -6.66 -49.08 30.67
N ILE A 32 -5.74 -49.61 29.86
CA ILE A 32 -5.61 -51.07 29.68
C ILE A 32 -4.99 -51.73 30.92
N ARG A 33 -4.01 -51.09 31.56
CA ARG A 33 -3.38 -51.64 32.79
C ARG A 33 -4.34 -51.78 33.98
N GLN A 34 -5.39 -50.96 34.04
CA GLN A 34 -6.38 -51.00 35.13
C GLN A 34 -7.60 -51.87 34.80
N SER A 35 -7.74 -52.33 33.56
CA SER A 35 -8.89 -53.09 33.10
C SER A 35 -8.61 -54.59 33.15
N SER A 36 -9.28 -55.33 34.04
CA SER A 36 -9.19 -56.79 34.18
C SER A 36 -9.71 -57.60 32.97
N PHE A 37 -10.07 -56.92 31.88
CA PHE A 37 -10.85 -57.46 30.75
C PHE A 37 -10.01 -57.93 29.57
N PHE A 38 -8.69 -57.69 29.56
CA PHE A 38 -7.83 -57.97 28.40
C PHE A 38 -6.63 -58.87 28.79
N PRO A 39 -6.66 -60.18 28.49
CA PRO A 39 -5.45 -61.01 28.61
C PRO A 39 -4.44 -60.59 27.52
N LEU A 40 -3.23 -60.20 27.93
CA LEU A 40 -2.14 -59.87 27.02
C LEU A 40 -1.63 -61.17 26.38
N ASP A 41 -2.04 -61.44 25.13
CA ASP A 41 -1.50 -62.54 24.34
C ASP A 41 -0.17 -62.12 23.69
N THR A 42 0.94 -62.43 24.37
CA THR A 42 2.30 -62.04 23.97
C THR A 42 2.90 -62.89 22.84
N GLU A 43 2.18 -63.91 22.33
CA GLU A 43 2.66 -64.79 21.26
C GLU A 43 2.08 -64.48 19.87
N SER A 44 1.19 -63.48 19.77
CA SER A 44 0.57 -63.12 18.49
C SER A 44 1.46 -62.19 17.65
N LEU A 45 1.76 -62.59 16.40
CA LEU A 45 2.50 -61.76 15.44
C LEU A 45 1.66 -60.52 15.04
N HIS A 46 2.13 -59.33 15.41
CA HIS A 46 1.45 -58.09 15.05
C HIS A 46 1.65 -57.76 13.57
N HIS A 47 0.59 -57.25 12.94
CA HIS A 47 0.60 -56.95 11.51
C HIS A 47 -0.32 -55.78 11.18
N ILE A 48 0.02 -55.05 10.10
CA ILE A 48 -0.83 -54.00 9.53
C ILE A 48 -1.25 -54.44 8.13
N THR A 49 -2.55 -54.63 7.90
CA THR A 49 -3.04 -55.11 6.60
C THR A 49 -3.09 -53.99 5.56
N LEU A 50 -2.22 -54.07 4.54
CA LEU A 50 -2.21 -53.14 3.40
C LEU A 50 -3.24 -53.51 2.32
N PHE A 51 -3.30 -54.78 1.93
CA PHE A 51 -4.29 -55.30 0.98
C PHE A 51 -5.06 -56.47 1.59
N THR A 52 -6.39 -56.47 1.45
CA THR A 52 -7.22 -57.63 1.82
C THR A 52 -7.11 -58.73 0.77
N GLN A 53 -7.56 -59.94 1.12
CA GLN A 53 -7.57 -61.07 0.20
C GLN A 53 -8.43 -60.78 -1.04
N ASP A 54 -9.58 -60.13 -0.87
CA ASP A 54 -10.49 -59.80 -1.98
C ASP A 54 -9.95 -58.66 -2.84
N GLU A 55 -9.28 -57.67 -2.25
CA GLU A 55 -8.59 -56.63 -3.02
C GLU A 55 -7.53 -57.22 -3.93
N ILE A 56 -6.69 -58.14 -3.42
CA ILE A 56 -5.64 -58.81 -4.21
C ILE A 56 -6.23 -59.61 -5.38
N ARG A 57 -7.37 -60.29 -5.17
CA ARG A 57 -8.06 -61.07 -6.22
C ARG A 57 -8.56 -60.21 -7.38
N ASN A 58 -8.86 -58.95 -7.12
CA ASN A 58 -9.40 -58.01 -8.10
C ASN A 58 -8.33 -57.17 -8.81
N LEU A 59 -7.04 -57.39 -8.53
CA LEU A 59 -5.95 -56.68 -9.20
C LEU A 59 -5.65 -57.27 -10.58
N THR A 60 -5.25 -56.40 -11.50
CA THR A 60 -4.77 -56.80 -12.83
C THR A 60 -3.42 -57.54 -12.74
N PRO A 61 -3.06 -58.39 -13.72
CA PRO A 61 -1.77 -59.08 -13.74
C PRO A 61 -0.55 -58.12 -13.61
N GLU A 62 -0.63 -56.93 -14.22
CA GLU A 62 0.40 -55.89 -14.11
C GLU A 62 0.53 -55.35 -12.68
N GLN A 63 -0.59 -55.11 -11.99
CA GLN A 63 -0.59 -54.69 -10.59
C GLN A 63 -0.05 -55.80 -9.68
N VAL A 64 -0.39 -57.07 -9.94
CA VAL A 64 0.17 -58.21 -9.20
C VAL A 64 1.68 -58.32 -9.37
N SER A 65 2.22 -58.03 -10.56
CA SER A 65 3.67 -57.94 -10.76
C SER A 65 4.29 -56.80 -9.94
N LYS A 66 3.68 -55.61 -9.94
CA LYS A 66 4.16 -54.46 -9.13
C LYS A 66 4.12 -54.72 -7.62
N LEU A 67 3.15 -55.52 -7.14
CA LEU A 67 3.08 -55.94 -5.74
C LEU A 67 4.31 -56.73 -5.28
N THR A 68 4.95 -57.49 -6.17
CA THR A 68 6.10 -58.33 -5.81
C THR A 68 7.41 -57.55 -5.68
N THR A 69 7.46 -56.34 -6.21
CA THR A 69 8.64 -55.44 -6.19
C THR A 69 8.45 -54.25 -5.26
N LEU A 70 7.40 -54.26 -4.43
CA LEU A 70 7.03 -53.17 -3.55
C LEU A 70 7.85 -53.25 -2.26
N GLU A 71 8.48 -52.15 -1.87
CA GLU A 71 9.19 -52.03 -0.60
C GLU A 71 8.39 -51.11 0.35
N PRO A 72 8.30 -51.45 1.65
CA PRO A 72 7.56 -50.64 2.59
C PRO A 72 8.36 -49.41 3.01
N ASP A 73 7.79 -48.22 2.79
CA ASP A 73 8.27 -46.99 3.42
C ASP A 73 7.65 -46.84 4.81
N THR A 74 8.45 -47.10 5.84
CA THR A 74 8.04 -46.99 7.25
C THR A 74 8.64 -45.78 7.97
N SER A 75 9.27 -44.86 7.23
CA SER A 75 9.89 -43.64 7.79
C SER A 75 8.91 -42.79 8.62
N HIS A 76 7.64 -42.77 8.21
CA HIS A 76 6.56 -42.02 8.85
C HIS A 76 5.37 -42.92 9.20
N LEU A 77 5.64 -43.92 10.04
CA LEU A 77 4.65 -44.86 10.59
C LEU A 77 4.37 -44.52 12.06
N PHE A 78 3.19 -43.98 12.35
CA PHE A 78 2.87 -43.45 13.69
C PHE A 78 1.79 -44.25 14.40
N SER A 79 2.01 -44.52 15.68
CA SER A 79 0.99 -45.02 16.62
C SER A 79 0.34 -43.84 17.34
N THR A 80 -0.97 -43.64 17.15
CA THR A 80 -1.71 -42.50 17.74
C THR A 80 -2.46 -42.84 19.03
N GLY A 81 -2.31 -44.07 19.52
CA GLY A 81 -2.96 -44.57 20.72
C GLY A 81 -3.84 -45.78 20.46
N ILE A 82 -4.54 -46.20 21.51
CA ILE A 82 -5.39 -47.39 21.48
C ILE A 82 -6.86 -47.00 21.32
N GLY A 83 -7.48 -47.56 20.30
CA GLY A 83 -8.91 -47.45 20.04
C GLY A 83 -9.62 -48.79 20.22
N GLY A 84 -10.93 -48.74 20.25
CA GLY A 84 -11.73 -49.94 20.37
C GLY A 84 -13.20 -49.65 20.61
N LYS A 85 -13.99 -50.73 20.68
CA LYS A 85 -15.43 -50.66 20.94
C LYS A 85 -15.77 -51.55 22.13
N LEU A 86 -16.36 -50.95 23.16
CA LEU A 86 -16.85 -51.67 24.34
C LEU A 86 -18.33 -51.98 24.15
N GLN A 87 -18.68 -53.23 23.87
CA GLN A 87 -20.06 -53.71 23.86
C GLN A 87 -20.27 -54.77 24.95
N SER A 88 -21.53 -54.98 25.34
CA SER A 88 -21.90 -55.88 26.45
C SER A 88 -21.44 -57.33 26.28
N ASN A 89 -21.20 -57.80 25.05
CA ASN A 89 -20.87 -59.19 24.72
C ASN A 89 -19.63 -59.37 23.83
N ALA A 90 -18.95 -58.29 23.42
CA ALA A 90 -17.74 -58.35 22.59
C ALA A 90 -16.88 -57.10 22.83
N HIS A 91 -15.56 -57.30 22.96
CA HIS A 91 -14.60 -56.23 23.12
C HIS A 91 -13.55 -56.34 22.01
N GLU A 92 -13.50 -55.35 21.11
CA GLU A 92 -12.40 -55.22 20.16
C GLU A 92 -11.48 -54.06 20.58
N CYS A 93 -10.18 -54.27 20.51
CA CYS A 93 -9.13 -53.27 20.77
C CYS A 93 -8.03 -53.36 19.73
N TRP A 94 -7.55 -52.19 19.28
CA TRP A 94 -6.48 -52.08 18.31
C TRP A 94 -5.65 -50.81 18.53
N VAL A 95 -4.40 -50.84 18.07
CA VAL A 95 -3.58 -49.63 17.97
C VAL A 95 -3.95 -48.91 16.68
N VAL A 96 -4.33 -47.64 16.77
CA VAL A 96 -4.62 -46.82 15.59
C VAL A 96 -3.29 -46.39 14.96
N ILE A 97 -3.12 -46.72 13.67
CA ILE A 97 -1.90 -46.42 12.93
C ILE A 97 -2.16 -45.40 11.82
N ILE A 98 -1.30 -44.39 11.78
CA ILE A 98 -1.27 -43.41 10.71
C ILE A 98 -0.08 -43.71 9.80
N TRP A 99 -0.39 -44.01 8.54
CA TRP A 99 0.61 -44.39 7.54
C TRP A 99 0.26 -43.80 6.17
N ALA A 100 0.75 -42.58 5.92
CA ALA A 100 0.46 -41.85 4.69
C ALA A 100 1.03 -42.54 3.45
N ALA A 101 2.25 -43.11 3.54
CA ALA A 101 2.85 -43.89 2.45
C ALA A 101 1.98 -45.11 2.09
N GLY A 102 1.39 -45.79 3.09
CA GLY A 102 0.41 -46.86 2.88
C GLY A 102 -0.81 -46.39 2.09
N GLN A 103 -1.36 -45.21 2.41
CA GLN A 103 -2.48 -44.63 1.64
C GLN A 103 -2.08 -44.29 0.20
N GLN A 104 -0.87 -43.76 0.01
CA GLN A 104 -0.35 -43.47 -1.33
C GLN A 104 -0.20 -44.74 -2.17
N ILE A 105 0.31 -45.83 -1.58
CA ILE A 105 0.39 -47.14 -2.24
C ILE A 105 -1.03 -47.58 -2.63
N ARG A 106 -2.01 -47.57 -1.72
CA ARG A 106 -3.39 -47.94 -2.05
C ARG A 106 -3.96 -47.12 -3.22
N LYS A 107 -3.72 -45.80 -3.22
CA LYS A 107 -4.13 -44.90 -4.31
C LYS A 107 -3.47 -45.26 -5.65
N GLN A 108 -2.18 -45.60 -5.67
CA GLN A 108 -1.48 -46.05 -6.89
C GLN A 108 -2.09 -47.32 -7.50
N PHE A 109 -2.73 -48.15 -6.68
CA PHE A 109 -3.41 -49.37 -7.09
C PHE A 109 -4.91 -49.17 -7.35
N GLY A 110 -5.41 -47.93 -7.28
CA GLY A 110 -6.82 -47.62 -7.50
C GLY A 110 -7.75 -48.10 -6.37
N LEU A 111 -7.20 -48.39 -5.19
CA LEU A 111 -7.97 -48.83 -4.04
C LEU A 111 -8.46 -47.65 -3.20
N PRO A 112 -9.62 -47.78 -2.52
CA PRO A 112 -10.12 -46.76 -1.61
C PRO A 112 -9.20 -46.62 -0.38
N PRO A 113 -9.21 -45.45 0.30
CA PRO A 113 -8.50 -45.27 1.56
C PRO A 113 -8.95 -46.29 2.61
N LYS A 114 -8.05 -46.67 3.51
CA LYS A 114 -8.35 -47.66 4.57
C LYS A 114 -7.65 -47.31 5.88
N HIS A 115 -8.30 -47.53 7.02
CA HIS A 115 -7.68 -47.30 8.32
C HIS A 115 -6.64 -48.39 8.56
N PHE A 116 -5.43 -47.96 8.91
CA PHE A 116 -4.37 -48.88 9.33
C PHE A 116 -4.43 -49.01 10.84
N TYR A 117 -4.32 -50.24 11.32
CA TYR A 117 -4.38 -50.54 12.74
C TYR A 117 -3.62 -51.85 13.00
N ILE A 118 -3.16 -52.01 14.24
CA ILE A 118 -2.62 -53.28 14.74
C ILE A 118 -3.68 -53.91 15.63
N PRO A 119 -4.26 -55.07 15.26
CA PRO A 119 -5.22 -55.76 16.12
C PRO A 119 -4.52 -56.24 17.40
N LEU A 120 -5.14 -55.97 18.55
CA LEU A 120 -4.67 -56.44 19.86
C LEU A 120 -5.57 -57.53 20.42
N TYR A 121 -6.90 -57.35 20.37
CA TYR A 121 -7.89 -58.27 20.93
C TYR A 121 -9.26 -58.11 20.24
N GLY A 122 -10.02 -59.19 20.03
CA GLY A 122 -11.43 -59.14 19.64
C GLY A 122 -11.91 -60.13 18.55
N ASP A 123 -13.23 -60.37 18.52
CA ASP A 123 -13.95 -61.12 17.47
C ASP A 123 -14.06 -60.27 16.20
N ASP A 124 -13.71 -60.79 15.01
CA ASP A 124 -13.57 -60.07 13.72
C ASP A 124 -14.88 -59.37 13.26
N VAL A 125 -15.22 -58.24 13.88
CA VAL A 125 -16.43 -57.48 13.55
C VAL A 125 -16.15 -56.62 12.31
N HIS A 126 -17.01 -56.76 11.31
CA HIS A 126 -16.96 -55.98 10.08
C HIS A 126 -17.68 -54.63 10.26
N ASP A 127 -17.29 -53.62 9.47
CA ASP A 127 -17.88 -52.27 9.46
C ASP A 127 -17.70 -51.41 10.73
N ILE A 128 -16.51 -51.46 11.34
CA ILE A 128 -16.14 -50.56 12.45
C ILE A 128 -15.12 -49.52 11.98
N ASP A 129 -15.31 -48.27 12.41
CA ASP A 129 -14.32 -47.20 12.26
C ASP A 129 -13.10 -47.50 13.15
N ARG A 130 -11.94 -47.65 12.51
CA ARG A 130 -10.66 -47.96 13.16
C ARG A 130 -9.68 -46.78 13.09
N GLY A 131 -10.19 -45.59 12.77
CA GLY A 131 -9.43 -44.34 12.69
C GLY A 131 -9.24 -43.64 14.04
N VAL A 132 -8.81 -42.38 14.00
CA VAL A 132 -8.53 -41.55 15.19
C VAL A 132 -9.77 -41.25 16.03
N SER A 133 -10.95 -41.29 15.43
CA SER A 133 -12.27 -41.23 16.06
C SER A 133 -12.56 -42.40 17.00
N SER A 134 -11.87 -43.54 16.82
CA SER A 134 -12.06 -44.75 17.62
C SER A 134 -11.24 -44.80 18.91
N LEU A 135 -10.38 -43.79 19.15
CA LEU A 135 -9.52 -43.72 20.34
C LEU A 135 -10.35 -43.65 21.64
N PHE A 136 -9.90 -44.39 22.67
CA PHE A 136 -10.57 -44.36 23.98
C PHE A 136 -10.44 -43.01 24.69
N PRO A 137 -11.37 -42.64 25.59
CA PRO A 137 -11.27 -41.41 26.37
C PRO A 137 -9.92 -41.28 27.10
N GLY A 138 -9.23 -40.16 26.92
CA GLY A 138 -7.90 -39.92 27.49
C GLY A 138 -6.73 -40.35 26.60
N GLN A 139 -6.99 -41.10 25.52
CA GLN A 139 -6.06 -41.25 24.39
C GLN A 139 -6.28 -40.07 23.43
N ASN A 140 -5.22 -39.32 23.14
CA ASN A 140 -5.25 -38.27 22.13
C ASN A 140 -4.16 -38.53 21.11
N VAL A 141 -4.47 -38.28 19.82
CA VAL A 141 -3.43 -38.12 18.79
C VAL A 141 -2.38 -37.18 19.36
N THR A 142 -1.11 -37.61 19.39
CA THR A 142 -0.02 -36.87 20.05
C THR A 142 -0.01 -35.42 19.58
N THR A 143 -0.56 -34.52 20.41
CA THR A 143 -0.75 -33.10 20.07
C THR A 143 0.57 -32.32 20.09
N SER A 144 1.67 -32.97 20.45
CA SER A 144 3.02 -32.40 20.53
C SER A 144 3.87 -32.60 19.27
N SER A 145 3.40 -33.37 18.26
CA SER A 145 4.18 -33.60 17.03
C SER A 145 3.47 -33.05 15.80
N ALA A 146 4.08 -32.03 15.19
CA ALA A 146 3.66 -31.42 13.93
C ALA A 146 3.61 -32.45 12.78
N GLU A 147 4.56 -33.38 12.79
CA GLU A 147 4.70 -34.42 11.77
C GLU A 147 3.58 -35.46 11.84
N VAL A 148 3.19 -35.87 13.06
CA VAL A 148 2.03 -36.77 13.25
C VAL A 148 0.75 -36.09 12.77
N LEU A 149 0.57 -34.80 13.10
CA LEU A 149 -0.60 -34.03 12.68
C LEU A 149 -0.67 -33.88 11.15
N ASP A 150 0.45 -33.62 10.47
CA ASP A 150 0.53 -33.57 9.00
C ASP A 150 0.00 -34.86 8.36
N HIS A 151 0.43 -36.02 8.87
CA HIS A 151 0.04 -37.34 8.36
C HIS A 151 -1.39 -37.74 8.75
N VAL A 152 -1.88 -37.32 9.92
CA VAL A 152 -3.27 -37.50 10.35
C VAL A 152 -4.19 -36.73 9.43
N VAL A 153 -3.90 -35.44 9.18
CA VAL A 153 -4.73 -34.61 8.29
C VAL A 153 -4.73 -35.17 6.88
N PHE A 154 -3.57 -35.55 6.34
CA PHE A 154 -3.48 -36.18 5.03
C PHE A 154 -4.36 -37.44 4.94
N THR A 155 -4.36 -38.26 6.00
CA THR A 155 -5.18 -39.48 6.06
C THR A 155 -6.66 -39.13 6.08
N LEU A 156 -7.10 -38.22 6.96
CA LEU A 156 -8.51 -37.78 7.04
C LEU A 156 -9.02 -37.19 5.72
N GLN A 157 -8.18 -36.41 5.03
CA GLN A 157 -8.48 -35.90 3.70
C GLN A 157 -8.66 -37.01 2.66
N ALA A 158 -7.84 -38.06 2.71
CA ALA A 158 -8.00 -39.21 1.82
C ALA A 158 -9.38 -39.88 1.99
N PHE A 159 -9.92 -39.87 3.21
CA PHE A 159 -11.28 -40.32 3.54
C PHE A 159 -12.40 -39.31 3.24
N GLY A 160 -12.07 -38.07 2.84
CA GLY A 160 -13.06 -37.00 2.67
C GLY A 160 -13.62 -36.45 3.99
N LEU A 161 -12.98 -36.72 5.13
CA LEU A 161 -13.37 -36.24 6.45
C LEU A 161 -12.84 -34.81 6.69
N TYR A 162 -13.36 -33.84 5.93
CA TYR A 162 -12.82 -32.49 5.86
C TYR A 162 -12.96 -31.67 7.14
N ASP A 163 -14.07 -31.79 7.87
CA ASP A 163 -14.27 -31.03 9.12
C ASP A 163 -13.28 -31.48 10.22
N GLU A 164 -13.03 -32.79 10.35
CA GLU A 164 -12.01 -33.33 11.24
C GLU A 164 -10.61 -32.91 10.81
N ALA A 165 -10.31 -33.02 9.50
CA ALA A 165 -9.05 -32.57 8.92
C ALA A 165 -8.77 -31.08 9.21
N GLN A 166 -9.79 -30.22 9.14
CA GLN A 166 -9.68 -28.81 9.52
C GLN A 166 -9.34 -28.67 11.00
N ALA A 167 -10.06 -29.34 11.90
CA ALA A 167 -9.80 -29.27 13.35
C ALA A 167 -8.35 -29.67 13.70
N TYR A 168 -7.82 -30.74 13.08
CA TYR A 168 -6.43 -31.14 13.28
C TYR A 168 -5.43 -30.20 12.61
N SER A 169 -5.78 -29.56 11.49
CA SER A 169 -4.93 -28.53 10.85
C SER A 169 -4.81 -27.28 11.72
N ILE A 170 -5.89 -26.87 12.38
CA ILE A 170 -5.88 -25.75 13.33
C ILE A 170 -4.94 -26.06 14.51
N ARG A 171 -5.03 -27.28 15.07
CA ARG A 171 -4.10 -27.75 16.12
C ARG A 171 -2.65 -27.75 15.63
N PHE A 172 -2.41 -28.13 14.38
CA PHE A 172 -1.08 -28.08 13.78
C PHE A 172 -0.57 -26.64 13.71
N ILE A 173 -1.37 -25.69 13.22
CA ILE A 173 -0.99 -24.27 13.17
C ILE A 173 -0.68 -23.72 14.58
N HIS A 174 -1.41 -24.14 15.61
CA HIS A 174 -1.09 -23.75 16.99
C HIS A 174 0.25 -24.28 17.48
N LEU A 175 0.58 -25.52 17.12
CA LEU A 175 1.82 -26.15 17.52
C LEU A 175 3.03 -25.53 16.80
N ASP A 176 2.88 -25.21 15.52
CA ASP A 176 3.95 -24.64 14.68
C ASP A 176 3.39 -23.58 13.71
N PRO A 177 3.18 -22.33 14.18
CA PRO A 177 2.59 -21.24 13.39
C PRO A 177 3.54 -20.68 12.32
N LEU A 178 4.82 -21.06 12.34
CA LEU A 178 5.82 -20.66 11.35
C LEU A 178 5.87 -21.65 10.18
N SER A 179 5.40 -22.89 10.37
CA SER A 179 5.36 -23.89 9.31
C SER A 179 4.26 -23.61 8.30
N TYR A 180 4.62 -23.62 7.02
CA TYR A 180 3.67 -23.54 5.92
C TYR A 180 2.75 -24.77 5.83
N LYS A 181 3.16 -25.93 6.35
CA LYS A 181 2.43 -27.20 6.21
C LYS A 181 1.07 -27.17 6.89
N GLY A 182 0.99 -26.60 8.10
CA GLY A 182 -0.28 -26.47 8.82
C GLY A 182 -1.32 -25.66 8.03
N PHE A 183 -0.90 -24.54 7.46
CA PHE A 183 -1.74 -23.72 6.59
C PHE A 183 -2.09 -24.42 5.27
N LEU A 184 -1.14 -25.12 4.64
CA LEU A 184 -1.40 -25.88 3.42
C LEU A 184 -2.48 -26.95 3.66
N ARG A 185 -2.37 -27.68 4.78
CA ARG A 185 -3.33 -28.70 5.20
C ARG A 185 -4.72 -28.13 5.51
N LEU A 186 -4.76 -26.99 6.21
CA LEU A 186 -6.01 -26.27 6.44
C LEU A 186 -6.64 -25.83 5.11
N GLY A 187 -5.83 -25.33 4.16
CA GLY A 187 -6.26 -24.92 2.84
C GLY A 187 -6.89 -26.06 2.02
N ASP A 188 -6.21 -27.21 1.98
CA ASP A 188 -6.69 -28.41 1.29
C ASP A 188 -8.00 -28.94 1.93
N ALA A 189 -8.07 -28.96 3.27
CA ALA A 189 -9.24 -29.44 4.01
C ALA A 189 -10.44 -28.48 3.86
N ALA A 190 -10.20 -27.17 3.95
CA ALA A 190 -11.22 -26.15 3.74
C ALA A 190 -11.76 -26.18 2.30
N LEU A 191 -10.89 -26.34 1.30
CA LEU A 191 -11.30 -26.43 -0.10
C LEU A 191 -12.16 -27.67 -0.36
N GLY A 192 -11.75 -28.84 0.16
CA GLY A 192 -12.55 -30.06 0.09
C GLY A 192 -13.92 -29.95 0.78
N GLY A 193 -13.96 -29.21 1.90
CA GLY A 193 -15.18 -28.86 2.63
C GLY A 193 -15.98 -27.68 2.05
N LYS A 194 -15.60 -27.15 0.88
CA LYS A 194 -16.24 -25.99 0.22
C LYS A 194 -16.25 -24.69 1.03
N ARG A 195 -15.27 -24.52 1.92
CA ARG A 195 -15.03 -23.31 2.71
C ARG A 195 -13.99 -22.43 1.99
N TYR A 196 -14.39 -21.84 0.87
CA TYR A 196 -13.46 -21.26 -0.10
C TYR A 196 -12.66 -20.08 0.43
N LYS A 197 -13.25 -19.23 1.28
CA LYS A 197 -12.52 -18.10 1.89
C LYS A 197 -11.45 -18.59 2.86
N MET A 198 -11.79 -19.50 3.77
CA MET A 198 -10.82 -20.10 4.68
C MET A 198 -9.68 -20.78 3.90
N ALA A 199 -10.01 -21.49 2.82
CA ALA A 199 -9.02 -22.10 1.94
C ALA A 199 -8.08 -21.05 1.34
N MET A 200 -8.63 -19.97 0.75
CA MET A 200 -7.86 -18.89 0.14
C MET A 200 -6.89 -18.24 1.14
N LEU A 201 -7.37 -17.89 2.33
CA LEU A 201 -6.53 -17.27 3.37
C LEU A 201 -5.41 -18.22 3.84
N SER A 202 -5.71 -19.52 3.90
CA SER A 202 -4.74 -20.54 4.30
C SER A 202 -3.65 -20.73 3.24
N TYR A 203 -4.01 -20.80 1.95
CA TYR A 203 -3.00 -20.88 0.87
C TYR A 203 -2.13 -19.62 0.77
N ALA A 204 -2.71 -18.44 1.01
CA ALA A 204 -1.94 -17.20 1.11
C ALA A 204 -0.93 -17.27 2.26
N ASN A 205 -1.35 -17.69 3.45
CA ASN A 205 -0.45 -17.84 4.59
C ASN A 205 0.64 -18.90 4.37
N ALA A 206 0.33 -20.00 3.65
CA ALA A 206 1.31 -20.99 3.26
C ALA A 206 2.34 -20.40 2.28
N PHE A 207 1.89 -19.62 1.28
CA PHE A 207 2.76 -18.95 0.31
C PHE A 207 3.79 -18.03 0.97
N GLU A 208 3.37 -17.25 1.97
CA GLU A 208 4.25 -16.31 2.69
C GLU A 208 5.34 -17.02 3.51
N ARG A 209 5.15 -18.30 3.86
CA ARG A 209 6.03 -19.07 4.76
C ARG A 209 6.93 -20.08 4.05
N ILE A 210 6.75 -20.25 2.73
CA ILE A 210 7.52 -21.22 1.94
C ILE A 210 8.44 -20.50 0.95
N SER A 211 9.65 -21.02 0.76
CA SER A 211 10.61 -20.55 -0.25
C SER A 211 10.62 -21.41 -1.52
N GLU A 212 10.08 -22.64 -1.47
CA GLU A 212 10.08 -23.56 -2.60
C GLU A 212 9.06 -23.15 -3.68
N ASP A 213 9.53 -22.87 -4.89
CA ASP A 213 8.72 -22.36 -6.01
C ASP A 213 7.59 -23.30 -6.42
N ARG A 214 7.81 -24.62 -6.37
CA ARG A 214 6.79 -25.61 -6.71
C ARG A 214 5.57 -25.50 -5.80
N ILE A 215 5.79 -25.30 -4.50
CA ILE A 215 4.72 -25.18 -3.51
C ILE A 215 4.05 -23.80 -3.64
N ARG A 216 4.82 -22.73 -3.88
CA ARG A 216 4.26 -21.41 -4.19
C ARG A 216 3.32 -21.46 -5.40
N ALA A 217 3.75 -22.10 -6.48
CA ALA A 217 2.91 -22.29 -7.67
C ALA A 217 1.64 -23.09 -7.37
N TYR A 218 1.72 -24.11 -6.49
CA TYR A 218 0.55 -24.84 -6.01
C TYR A 218 -0.41 -23.92 -5.23
N CYS A 219 0.10 -23.12 -4.29
CA CYS A 219 -0.70 -22.14 -3.55
C CYS A 219 -1.41 -21.17 -4.49
N VAL A 220 -0.69 -20.58 -5.47
CA VAL A 220 -1.28 -19.66 -6.46
C VAL A 220 -2.38 -20.34 -7.27
N LYS A 221 -2.14 -21.56 -7.78
CA LYS A 221 -3.16 -22.34 -8.48
C LYS A 221 -4.42 -22.54 -7.64
N LYS A 222 -4.25 -22.83 -6.34
CA LYS A 222 -5.36 -23.01 -5.41
C LYS A 222 -6.07 -21.72 -5.04
N LEU A 223 -5.36 -20.60 -4.92
CA LEU A 223 -5.97 -19.27 -4.77
C LEU A 223 -6.89 -18.95 -5.96
N VAL A 224 -6.43 -19.23 -7.18
CA VAL A 224 -7.24 -19.08 -8.41
C VAL A 224 -8.48 -19.98 -8.38
N GLU A 225 -8.35 -21.23 -7.93
CA GLU A 225 -9.49 -22.14 -7.75
C GLU A 225 -10.51 -21.58 -6.76
N CYS A 226 -10.08 -21.07 -5.61
CA CYS A 226 -10.95 -20.43 -4.63
C CYS A 226 -11.65 -19.18 -5.17
N SER A 227 -10.96 -18.38 -6.00
CA SER A 227 -11.47 -17.11 -6.53
C SER A 227 -12.74 -17.23 -7.40
N LYS A 228 -13.06 -18.45 -7.84
CA LYS A 228 -14.29 -18.75 -8.57
C LYS A 228 -15.54 -18.64 -7.69
N GLU A 229 -15.37 -18.80 -6.38
CA GLU A 229 -16.46 -18.90 -5.40
C GLU A 229 -16.40 -17.82 -4.32
N THR A 230 -15.24 -17.16 -4.14
CA THR A 230 -15.07 -16.05 -3.18
C THR A 230 -14.19 -14.92 -3.73
N GLU A 231 -14.34 -13.71 -3.21
CA GLU A 231 -13.56 -12.54 -3.65
C GLU A 231 -12.08 -12.67 -3.25
N TRP A 232 -11.20 -11.98 -3.96
CA TRP A 232 -9.76 -11.98 -3.67
C TRP A 232 -9.42 -11.32 -2.34
N GLY A 233 -8.42 -11.87 -1.66
CA GLY A 233 -7.82 -11.24 -0.49
C GLY A 233 -8.73 -11.23 0.73
N LEU A 234 -8.54 -10.18 1.54
CA LEU A 234 -9.27 -9.92 2.77
C LEU A 234 -10.63 -9.23 2.51
N VAL A 235 -11.36 -9.68 1.49
CA VAL A 235 -12.71 -9.21 1.14
C VAL A 235 -13.72 -10.34 1.33
N PHE A 236 -14.71 -10.11 2.17
CA PHE A 236 -15.57 -11.16 2.72
C PHE A 236 -17.03 -10.93 2.39
N GLN A 237 -17.74 -11.99 2.07
CA GLN A 237 -19.19 -12.06 2.24
C GLN A 237 -19.53 -12.17 3.72
N GLU A 238 -20.77 -11.85 4.11
CA GLU A 238 -21.19 -11.85 5.53
C GLU A 238 -20.93 -13.19 6.22
N HIS A 239 -21.39 -14.30 5.63
CA HIS A 239 -21.18 -15.64 6.19
C HIS A 239 -19.71 -16.06 6.28
N GLU A 240 -18.85 -15.57 5.36
CA GLU A 240 -17.42 -15.86 5.37
C GLU A 240 -16.72 -15.10 6.51
N ALA A 241 -17.14 -13.87 6.81
CA ALA A 241 -16.63 -13.11 7.94
C ALA A 241 -16.97 -13.81 9.26
N ASP A 242 -18.22 -14.23 9.43
CA ASP A 242 -18.68 -14.96 10.61
C ASP A 242 -17.90 -16.27 10.80
N GLU A 243 -17.63 -17.00 9.71
CA GLU A 243 -16.86 -18.24 9.72
C GLU A 243 -15.43 -18.01 10.23
N ILE A 244 -14.75 -16.95 9.76
CA ILE A 244 -13.38 -16.64 10.19
C ILE A 244 -13.33 -16.11 11.62
N GLU A 245 -14.31 -15.30 12.04
CA GLU A 245 -14.41 -14.85 13.44
C GLU A 245 -14.57 -16.02 14.42
N ALA A 246 -15.32 -17.06 14.03
CA ALA A 246 -15.52 -18.24 14.86
C ALA A 246 -14.23 -19.01 15.17
N LEU A 247 -13.16 -18.83 14.37
CA LEU A 247 -11.87 -19.51 14.52
C LEU A 247 -10.96 -18.91 15.60
N LYS A 248 -11.41 -17.86 16.30
CA LYS A 248 -10.80 -17.21 17.48
C LYS A 248 -9.27 -17.11 17.48
N GLU A 249 -8.58 -18.20 17.80
CA GLU A 249 -7.15 -18.26 18.07
C GLU A 249 -6.29 -18.18 16.80
N ILE A 250 -6.77 -18.63 15.63
CA ILE A 250 -6.03 -18.53 14.36
C ILE A 250 -6.54 -17.43 13.42
N SER A 251 -7.66 -16.79 13.73
CA SER A 251 -8.26 -15.78 12.86
C SER A 251 -7.31 -14.62 12.59
N SER A 252 -6.55 -14.19 13.60
CA SER A 252 -5.51 -13.15 13.49
C SER A 252 -4.41 -13.53 12.48
N LEU A 253 -3.99 -14.79 12.44
CA LEU A 253 -3.00 -15.30 11.49
C LEU A 253 -3.58 -15.30 10.07
N LEU A 254 -4.81 -15.80 9.90
CA LEU A 254 -5.48 -15.85 8.59
C LEU A 254 -5.76 -14.46 8.01
N LEU A 255 -6.03 -13.48 8.86
CA LEU A 255 -6.31 -12.09 8.48
C LEU A 255 -5.04 -11.25 8.28
N SER A 256 -3.85 -11.85 8.30
CA SER A 256 -2.60 -11.15 7.99
C SER A 256 -2.67 -10.53 6.58
N PRO A 257 -2.31 -9.24 6.41
CA PRO A 257 -2.27 -8.62 5.09
C PRO A 257 -1.32 -9.36 4.14
N TRP A 258 -1.74 -9.56 2.90
CA TRP A 258 -0.92 -10.22 1.88
C TRP A 258 0.27 -9.33 1.53
N SER A 259 1.46 -9.93 1.35
CA SER A 259 2.66 -9.19 0.95
C SER A 259 2.51 -8.58 -0.45
N GLN A 260 3.35 -7.60 -0.76
CA GLN A 260 3.41 -7.03 -2.10
C GLN A 260 3.72 -8.11 -3.15
N ALA A 261 4.66 -9.02 -2.86
CA ALA A 261 5.04 -10.11 -3.75
C ALA A 261 3.86 -11.04 -4.09
N LEU A 262 3.03 -11.41 -3.10
CA LEU A 262 1.83 -12.21 -3.35
C LEU A 262 0.79 -11.44 -4.18
N ARG A 263 0.55 -10.17 -3.86
CA ARG A 263 -0.39 -9.32 -4.62
C ARG A 263 0.03 -9.19 -6.08
N GLU A 264 1.31 -8.95 -6.33
CA GLU A 264 1.90 -8.87 -7.67
C GLU A 264 1.72 -10.19 -8.42
N THR A 265 2.13 -11.31 -7.80
CA THR A 265 2.00 -12.66 -8.38
C THR A 265 0.57 -12.98 -8.80
N VAL A 266 -0.43 -12.62 -7.97
CA VAL A 266 -1.86 -12.85 -8.26
C VAL A 266 -2.37 -11.90 -9.35
N SER A 267 -1.95 -10.63 -9.32
CA SER A 267 -2.35 -9.62 -10.31
C SER A 267 -1.79 -9.84 -11.72
N GLU A 268 -0.75 -10.67 -11.83
CA GLU A 268 -0.09 -11.03 -13.10
C GLU A 268 -0.64 -12.33 -13.71
N GLN A 269 -1.49 -13.05 -12.99
CA GLN A 269 -2.16 -14.21 -13.55
C GLN A 269 -3.09 -13.77 -14.68
N GLU A 270 -2.98 -14.41 -15.85
CA GLU A 270 -3.93 -14.24 -16.95
C GLU A 270 -5.26 -14.90 -16.59
N LEU A 271 -6.08 -14.19 -15.84
CA LEU A 271 -7.35 -14.69 -15.32
C LEU A 271 -8.50 -14.12 -16.12
N THR A 272 -9.45 -14.98 -16.47
CA THR A 272 -10.82 -14.52 -16.76
C THR A 272 -11.61 -14.74 -15.48
N PRO A 273 -11.95 -13.68 -14.71
CA PRO A 273 -12.75 -13.84 -13.52
C PRO A 273 -14.07 -14.54 -13.88
N SER A 274 -14.63 -15.30 -12.93
CA SER A 274 -15.89 -16.02 -13.13
C SER A 274 -16.90 -15.81 -12.01
N LEU A 275 -16.44 -15.35 -10.83
CA LEU A 275 -17.31 -15.11 -9.70
C LEU A 275 -18.28 -13.96 -10.01
N MET A 276 -19.57 -14.29 -10.03
CA MET A 276 -20.66 -13.34 -10.16
C MET A 276 -21.28 -13.11 -8.78
N LEU A 277 -21.31 -11.84 -8.35
CA LEU A 277 -22.01 -11.43 -7.13
C LEU A 277 -23.11 -10.42 -7.47
N GLU A 278 -24.24 -10.52 -6.79
CA GLU A 278 -25.34 -9.58 -6.97
C GLU A 278 -24.99 -8.18 -6.44
N THR A 279 -25.52 -7.13 -7.07
CA THR A 279 -25.27 -5.74 -6.67
C THR A 279 -25.61 -5.45 -5.19
N ARG A 280 -26.61 -6.15 -4.63
CA ARG A 280 -27.10 -5.90 -3.27
C ARG A 280 -26.29 -6.64 -2.20
N GLN A 281 -25.48 -7.60 -2.62
CA GLN A 281 -24.65 -8.38 -1.72
C GLN A 281 -23.59 -7.47 -1.09
N SER A 282 -23.52 -7.52 0.23
CA SER A 282 -22.60 -6.68 1.00
C SER A 282 -21.27 -7.40 1.14
N LEU A 283 -20.18 -6.65 0.93
CA LEU A 283 -18.83 -7.12 1.16
C LEU A 283 -18.21 -6.38 2.34
N PHE A 284 -17.29 -7.06 3.01
CA PHE A 284 -16.67 -6.62 4.24
C PHE A 284 -15.16 -6.76 4.17
N VAL A 285 -14.44 -5.95 4.93
CA VAL A 285 -12.99 -6.05 5.11
C VAL A 285 -12.68 -5.98 6.61
N PRO A 286 -11.54 -6.50 7.09
CA PRO A 286 -11.12 -6.31 8.48
C PRO A 286 -11.09 -4.82 8.83
N SER A 287 -11.60 -4.46 9.99
CA SER A 287 -11.72 -3.06 10.39
C SER A 287 -10.33 -2.43 10.53
N PRO A 288 -10.05 -1.30 9.86
CA PRO A 288 -8.77 -0.60 9.98
C PRO A 288 -8.57 0.06 11.35
N SER A 289 -9.63 0.19 12.16
CA SER A 289 -9.56 0.74 13.52
C SER A 289 -10.35 -0.12 14.50
N THR A 290 -9.69 -0.62 15.54
CA THR A 290 -10.31 -1.38 16.66
C THR A 290 -11.23 -0.53 17.54
N PHE A 291 -11.18 0.80 17.43
CA PHE A 291 -11.98 1.74 18.23
C PHE A 291 -13.50 1.66 18.01
N MET A 292 -13.98 1.07 16.90
CA MET A 292 -15.43 1.00 16.58
C MET A 292 -16.13 -0.28 17.07
N GLY A 293 -15.45 -1.17 17.78
CA GLY A 293 -16.07 -2.36 18.40
C GLY A 293 -16.57 -3.44 17.43
N LYS A 294 -16.30 -3.33 16.13
CA LYS A 294 -16.60 -4.35 15.11
C LYS A 294 -15.30 -4.83 14.45
N ASN A 295 -15.16 -6.14 14.27
CA ASN A 295 -13.99 -6.76 13.65
C ASN A 295 -13.94 -6.53 12.13
N PHE A 296 -15.10 -6.37 11.49
CA PHE A 296 -15.24 -6.12 10.05
C PHE A 296 -15.98 -4.82 9.74
N TYR A 297 -15.53 -4.14 8.69
CA TYR A 297 -16.09 -2.93 8.12
C TYR A 297 -16.81 -3.23 6.81
N LYS A 298 -18.04 -2.72 6.68
CA LYS A 298 -18.89 -2.93 5.49
C LYS A 298 -18.53 -1.94 4.38
N LEU A 299 -18.04 -2.46 3.25
CA LEU A 299 -17.74 -1.65 2.06
C LEU A 299 -19.00 -1.06 1.42
N PRO A 300 -18.87 0.05 0.67
CA PRO A 300 -19.92 0.49 -0.24
C PRO A 300 -20.30 -0.62 -1.24
N ARG A 301 -21.52 -0.50 -1.78
CA ARG A 301 -22.13 -1.58 -2.55
C ARG A 301 -21.33 -1.90 -3.80
N PHE A 302 -21.44 -3.15 -4.21
CA PHE A 302 -20.99 -3.63 -5.52
C PHE A 302 -19.49 -3.40 -5.76
N PHE A 303 -18.67 -3.51 -4.70
CA PHE A 303 -17.23 -3.66 -4.83
C PHE A 303 -16.89 -4.95 -5.57
N ARG A 304 -15.98 -4.90 -6.55
CA ARG A 304 -15.36 -6.08 -7.16
C ARG A 304 -13.94 -5.75 -7.60
N TRP A 305 -13.04 -6.71 -7.48
CA TRP A 305 -11.82 -6.72 -8.28
C TRP A 305 -12.17 -7.12 -9.71
N LEU A 306 -11.81 -6.30 -10.69
CA LEU A 306 -11.73 -6.75 -12.09
C LEU A 306 -10.39 -7.40 -12.36
N ILE A 307 -9.33 -6.80 -11.79
CA ILE A 307 -7.98 -7.35 -11.78
C ILE A 307 -7.52 -7.25 -10.33
N PRO A 308 -7.26 -8.39 -9.65
CA PRO A 308 -6.96 -8.40 -8.23
C PRO A 308 -5.75 -7.52 -7.93
N TYR A 309 -5.88 -6.64 -6.92
CA TYR A 309 -4.85 -5.68 -6.53
C TYR A 309 -4.33 -4.79 -7.66
N HIS A 310 -5.15 -4.52 -8.69
CA HIS A 310 -4.82 -3.57 -9.76
C HIS A 310 -5.99 -2.65 -10.11
N LEU A 311 -7.17 -3.22 -10.38
CA LEU A 311 -8.37 -2.46 -10.77
C LEU A 311 -9.60 -2.99 -10.03
N ALA A 312 -10.23 -2.12 -9.25
CA ALA A 312 -11.50 -2.38 -8.58
C ALA A 312 -12.59 -1.41 -9.03
N ILE A 313 -13.86 -1.84 -8.90
CA ILE A 313 -15.04 -1.01 -9.19
C ILE A 313 -16.04 -1.10 -8.04
N MET A 314 -16.65 0.03 -7.68
CA MET A 314 -17.65 0.11 -6.61
C MET A 314 -18.68 1.23 -6.85
N SER A 315 -19.75 1.25 -6.05
CA SER A 315 -20.58 2.44 -5.88
C SER A 315 -19.86 3.55 -5.11
N THR A 316 -20.42 4.76 -5.07
CA THR A 316 -19.84 5.93 -4.40
C THR A 316 -19.49 5.69 -2.91
N PRO A 317 -18.26 6.01 -2.48
CA PRO A 317 -17.90 6.14 -1.07
C PRO A 317 -18.82 7.11 -0.32
N ARG A 318 -19.17 6.80 0.92
CA ARG A 318 -20.19 7.51 1.70
C ARG A 318 -19.58 8.51 2.69
N ASN A 319 -18.38 8.23 3.17
CA ASN A 319 -17.69 9.00 4.19
C ASN A 319 -16.16 8.76 4.15
N GLU A 320 -15.43 9.43 5.04
CA GLU A 320 -13.98 9.29 5.17
C GLU A 320 -13.56 7.88 5.63
N ASP A 321 -14.37 7.19 6.43
CA ASP A 321 -14.08 5.82 6.87
C ASP A 321 -14.04 4.83 5.69
N ASP A 322 -14.88 5.03 4.67
CA ASP A 322 -14.81 4.24 3.43
C ASP A 322 -13.44 4.45 2.75
N ILE A 323 -12.91 5.67 2.73
CA ILE A 323 -11.59 5.97 2.16
C ILE A 323 -10.47 5.30 2.97
N ILE A 324 -10.59 5.30 4.30
CA ILE A 324 -9.64 4.61 5.19
C ILE A 324 -9.69 3.08 4.96
N ALA A 325 -10.88 2.50 4.84
CA ALA A 325 -11.04 1.07 4.57
C ALA A 325 -10.45 0.68 3.21
N LEU A 326 -10.66 1.50 2.17
CA LEU A 326 -10.06 1.30 0.84
C LEU A 326 -8.52 1.37 0.86
N ALA A 327 -7.96 2.32 1.61
CA ALA A 327 -6.52 2.49 1.77
C ALA A 327 -5.87 1.46 2.71
N SER A 328 -6.66 0.76 3.50
CA SER A 328 -6.17 -0.20 4.51
C SER A 328 -5.33 -1.32 3.89
N ALA A 329 -4.49 -1.96 4.70
CA ALA A 329 -3.66 -3.08 4.26
C ALA A 329 -4.47 -4.25 3.67
N ALA A 330 -5.77 -4.36 3.94
CA ALA A 330 -6.65 -5.38 3.37
C ALA A 330 -6.87 -5.21 1.86
N LEU A 331 -7.01 -3.98 1.38
CA LEU A 331 -7.30 -3.65 -0.02
C LEU A 331 -6.11 -2.97 -0.72
N GLY A 332 -5.48 -2.02 -0.02
CA GLY A 332 -4.32 -1.28 -0.49
C GLY A 332 -4.60 -0.33 -1.66
N ILE A 333 -5.85 0.14 -1.85
CA ILE A 333 -6.18 1.10 -2.93
C ILE A 333 -5.36 2.39 -2.73
N ARG A 334 -4.63 2.81 -3.76
CA ARG A 334 -3.83 4.05 -3.74
C ARG A 334 -4.50 5.22 -4.47
N HIS A 335 -5.50 4.95 -5.31
CA HIS A 335 -6.22 6.02 -6.02
C HIS A 335 -7.70 5.74 -6.22
N VAL A 336 -8.52 6.76 -6.04
CA VAL A 336 -9.96 6.75 -6.31
C VAL A 336 -10.27 7.65 -7.50
N LEU A 337 -10.87 7.08 -8.54
CA LEU A 337 -11.40 7.82 -9.68
C LEU A 337 -12.90 8.10 -9.49
N THR A 338 -13.25 9.37 -9.30
CA THR A 338 -14.62 9.84 -9.07
C THR A 338 -15.24 10.34 -10.36
N LEU A 339 -16.27 9.64 -10.83
CA LEU A 339 -16.99 9.97 -12.07
C LEU A 339 -18.31 10.73 -11.86
N THR A 340 -18.73 10.95 -10.61
CA THR A 340 -20.04 11.54 -10.26
C THR A 340 -20.03 13.05 -10.31
N GLU A 341 -20.42 13.63 -11.45
CA GLU A 341 -20.57 15.09 -11.61
C GLU A 341 -21.44 15.72 -10.52
N GLU A 342 -22.55 15.08 -10.18
CA GLU A 342 -23.56 15.59 -9.26
C GLU A 342 -23.14 15.61 -7.79
N THR A 343 -22.23 14.70 -7.40
CA THR A 343 -21.83 14.47 -6.00
C THR A 343 -20.33 14.12 -5.96
N PRO A 344 -19.43 15.11 -6.05
CA PRO A 344 -18.00 14.89 -5.86
C PRO A 344 -17.69 14.47 -4.43
N LEU A 345 -16.60 13.72 -4.24
CA LEU A 345 -16.11 13.37 -2.90
C LEU A 345 -15.45 14.58 -2.24
N HIS A 346 -15.54 14.68 -0.92
CA HIS A 346 -14.89 15.76 -0.18
C HIS A 346 -13.37 15.62 -0.20
N GLU A 347 -12.65 16.67 -0.61
CA GLU A 347 -11.19 16.70 -0.62
C GLU A 347 -10.55 16.41 0.74
N SER A 348 -11.20 16.81 1.84
CA SER A 348 -10.71 16.57 3.21
C SER A 348 -10.51 15.09 3.51
N TRP A 349 -11.27 14.19 2.87
CA TRP A 349 -11.16 12.75 3.09
C TRP A 349 -9.80 12.20 2.64
N PHE A 350 -9.08 12.90 1.75
CA PHE A 350 -7.79 12.47 1.20
C PHE A 350 -6.59 13.23 1.80
N ARG A 351 -6.83 14.32 2.56
CA ARG A 351 -5.75 15.12 3.15
C ARG A 351 -4.94 14.30 4.16
N GLY A 352 -3.61 14.36 4.04
CA GLY A 352 -2.67 13.67 4.93
C GLY A 352 -2.61 12.15 4.77
N LYS A 353 -3.19 11.60 3.69
CA LYS A 353 -3.20 10.16 3.38
C LYS A 353 -2.42 9.87 2.10
N THR A 354 -2.00 8.62 1.93
CA THR A 354 -1.33 8.13 0.72
C THR A 354 -2.30 7.90 -0.43
N ILE A 355 -3.55 7.57 -0.13
CA ILE A 355 -4.62 7.45 -1.13
C ILE A 355 -5.01 8.82 -1.69
N THR A 356 -5.11 8.90 -3.02
CA THR A 356 -5.42 10.16 -3.73
C THR A 356 -6.72 10.05 -4.54
N ASN A 357 -7.23 11.18 -5.02
CA ASN A 357 -8.47 11.24 -5.82
C ASN A 357 -8.26 12.00 -7.13
N THR A 358 -8.82 11.47 -8.23
CA THR A 358 -9.04 12.23 -9.46
C THR A 358 -10.54 12.38 -9.68
N PHE A 359 -11.01 13.62 -9.79
CA PHE A 359 -12.38 13.93 -10.16
C PHE A 359 -12.50 14.16 -11.67
N LEU A 360 -13.27 13.31 -12.35
CA LEU A 360 -13.59 13.44 -13.77
C LEU A 360 -15.11 13.40 -13.95
N PRO A 361 -15.78 14.56 -13.90
CA PRO A 361 -17.25 14.62 -13.90
C PRO A 361 -17.82 14.07 -15.20
N ILE A 362 -18.68 13.07 -15.09
CA ILE A 362 -19.49 12.56 -16.21
C ILE A 362 -20.96 12.69 -15.81
N PRO A 363 -21.82 13.30 -16.64
CA PRO A 363 -23.24 13.41 -16.34
C PRO A 363 -23.90 12.05 -16.11
N ASN A 364 -24.91 12.01 -15.25
CA ASN A 364 -25.63 10.78 -15.01
C ASN A 364 -26.22 10.20 -16.32
N PHE A 365 -26.21 8.87 -16.46
CA PHE A 365 -26.62 8.13 -17.66
C PHE A 365 -25.84 8.35 -18.97
N HIS A 366 -24.80 9.20 -18.95
CA HIS A 366 -23.94 9.45 -20.11
C HIS A 366 -22.64 8.63 -20.04
N PRO A 367 -21.99 8.36 -21.18
CA PRO A 367 -20.61 7.87 -21.21
C PRO A 367 -19.59 9.01 -21.01
N PRO A 368 -18.32 8.70 -20.72
CA PRO A 368 -17.23 9.68 -20.86
C PRO A 368 -17.08 10.18 -22.31
N SER A 369 -16.34 11.27 -22.50
CA SER A 369 -15.76 11.63 -23.81
C SER A 369 -14.54 10.75 -24.15
N ILE A 370 -14.05 10.83 -25.39
CA ILE A 370 -12.82 10.12 -25.80
C ILE A 370 -11.64 10.65 -24.99
N GLU A 371 -11.55 11.96 -24.85
CA GLU A 371 -10.48 12.63 -24.09
C GLU A 371 -10.54 12.29 -22.58
N GLN A 372 -11.73 12.15 -22.00
CA GLN A 372 -11.88 11.65 -20.64
C GLN A 372 -11.41 10.20 -20.52
N MET A 373 -11.72 9.34 -21.49
CA MET A 373 -11.26 7.95 -21.47
C MET A 373 -9.73 7.84 -21.66
N ASP A 374 -9.15 8.65 -22.54
CA ASP A 374 -7.70 8.79 -22.71
C ASP A 374 -7.01 9.16 -21.39
N LEU A 375 -7.56 10.15 -20.68
CA LEU A 375 -7.09 10.53 -19.35
C LEU A 375 -7.14 9.36 -18.37
N ILE A 376 -8.27 8.66 -18.31
CA ILE A 376 -8.47 7.54 -17.39
C ILE A 376 -7.46 6.42 -17.67
N ILE A 377 -7.25 6.04 -18.93
CA ILE A 377 -6.25 5.02 -19.28
C ILE A 377 -4.83 5.51 -18.97
N GLY A 378 -4.55 6.80 -19.16
CA GLY A 378 -3.28 7.42 -18.73
C GLY A 378 -3.02 7.30 -17.23
N LEU A 379 -4.06 7.34 -16.38
CA LEU A 379 -3.88 7.18 -14.92
C LEU A 379 -3.33 5.79 -14.53
N PHE A 380 -3.54 4.75 -15.34
CA PHE A 380 -3.00 3.41 -15.07
C PHE A 380 -1.51 3.27 -15.37
N LYS A 381 -0.87 4.26 -16.02
CA LYS A 381 0.59 4.30 -16.20
C LYS A 381 1.33 4.69 -14.91
N ASP A 382 0.64 5.34 -13.97
CA ASP A 382 1.24 5.80 -12.73
C ASP A 382 1.13 4.71 -11.66
N GLU A 383 2.21 3.98 -11.42
CA GLU A 383 2.25 2.91 -10.42
C GLU A 383 1.88 3.38 -9.01
N LYS A 384 2.12 4.67 -8.70
CA LYS A 384 1.75 5.25 -7.40
C LYS A 384 0.23 5.34 -7.22
N LYS A 385 -0.55 5.30 -8.32
CA LYS A 385 -2.02 5.32 -8.31
C LYS A 385 -2.67 3.93 -8.33
N LEU A 386 -1.91 2.88 -8.63
CA LEU A 386 -2.40 1.50 -8.59
C LEU A 386 -2.31 0.96 -7.16
N PRO A 387 -3.10 -0.02 -6.71
CA PRO A 387 -4.39 -0.42 -7.26
C PRO A 387 -5.36 0.78 -7.28
N MET A 388 -6.10 0.90 -8.38
CA MET A 388 -7.06 1.98 -8.59
C MET A 388 -8.49 1.48 -8.39
N LEU A 389 -9.30 2.30 -7.71
CA LEU A 389 -10.74 2.10 -7.59
C LEU A 389 -11.47 3.11 -8.49
N VAL A 390 -12.33 2.61 -9.38
CA VAL A 390 -13.23 3.45 -10.19
C VAL A 390 -14.63 3.39 -9.60
N HIS A 391 -15.26 4.55 -9.38
CA HIS A 391 -16.65 4.60 -8.92
C HIS A 391 -17.52 5.60 -9.67
N CYS A 392 -18.82 5.35 -9.60
CA CYS A 392 -19.87 6.32 -9.90
C CYS A 392 -21.04 6.11 -8.92
N GLY A 393 -22.17 6.80 -9.08
CA GLY A 393 -23.30 6.73 -8.14
C GLY A 393 -23.67 5.29 -7.73
N GLY A 394 -24.09 4.47 -8.70
CA GLY A 394 -24.38 3.04 -8.48
C GLY A 394 -23.25 2.06 -8.81
N GLY A 395 -22.11 2.53 -9.32
CA GLY A 395 -21.04 1.65 -9.82
C GLY A 395 -21.42 0.81 -11.06
N LYS A 396 -22.40 1.27 -11.87
CA LYS A 396 -23.00 0.54 -13.00
C LYS A 396 -22.82 1.21 -14.37
N GLY A 397 -23.40 2.40 -14.57
CA GLY A 397 -23.38 3.09 -15.86
C GLY A 397 -22.01 3.64 -16.23
N ARG A 398 -21.63 4.78 -15.64
CA ARG A 398 -20.35 5.48 -15.92
C ARG A 398 -19.14 4.61 -15.61
N ALA A 399 -19.07 4.08 -14.38
CA ALA A 399 -17.98 3.20 -13.96
C ALA A 399 -17.93 1.90 -14.77
N GLY A 400 -19.09 1.30 -15.10
CA GLY A 400 -19.13 0.12 -15.97
C GLY A 400 -18.74 0.42 -17.43
N THR A 401 -18.99 1.64 -17.92
CA THR A 401 -18.54 2.06 -19.25
C THR A 401 -17.01 2.16 -19.30
N VAL A 402 -16.40 2.78 -18.29
CA VAL A 402 -14.94 2.84 -18.14
C VAL A 402 -14.35 1.43 -18.05
N ALA A 403 -14.97 0.57 -17.24
CA ALA A 403 -14.58 -0.82 -17.08
C ALA A 403 -14.63 -1.61 -18.39
N ALA A 404 -15.71 -1.47 -19.17
CA ALA A 404 -15.84 -2.13 -20.46
C ALA A 404 -14.83 -1.60 -21.47
N CYS A 405 -14.51 -0.30 -21.45
CA CYS A 405 -13.46 0.26 -22.29
C CYS A 405 -12.07 -0.26 -21.92
N TYR A 406 -11.78 -0.40 -20.62
CA TYR A 406 -10.54 -1.01 -20.14
C TYR A 406 -10.45 -2.49 -20.58
N ILE A 407 -11.51 -3.27 -20.33
CA ILE A 407 -11.57 -4.70 -20.70
C ILE A 407 -11.47 -4.86 -22.22
N ALA A 408 -12.08 -3.97 -23.00
CA ALA A 408 -11.91 -4.00 -24.45
C ALA A 408 -10.45 -3.77 -24.85
N ALA A 409 -9.74 -2.85 -24.19
CA ALA A 409 -8.36 -2.53 -24.52
C ALA A 409 -7.36 -3.63 -24.11
N PHE A 410 -7.52 -4.21 -22.91
CA PHE A 410 -6.49 -5.07 -22.29
C PHE A 410 -6.98 -6.46 -21.86
N GLY A 411 -8.26 -6.77 -22.08
CA GLY A 411 -8.90 -7.92 -21.46
C GLY A 411 -8.94 -7.78 -19.93
N PHE A 412 -8.71 -8.88 -19.22
CA PHE A 412 -8.58 -8.91 -17.76
C PHE A 412 -7.12 -8.85 -17.30
N ASN A 413 -6.24 -8.24 -18.10
CA ASN A 413 -4.81 -8.11 -17.82
C ASN A 413 -4.43 -6.66 -17.52
N LYS A 414 -3.25 -6.47 -16.91
CA LYS A 414 -2.64 -5.14 -16.73
C LYS A 414 -2.34 -4.48 -18.09
N PRO A 415 -2.25 -3.14 -18.15
CA PRO A 415 -1.93 -2.43 -19.39
C PRO A 415 -0.56 -2.86 -19.94
N ARG A 416 -0.49 -3.03 -21.26
CA ARG A 416 0.76 -3.31 -22.00
C ARG A 416 1.18 -2.04 -22.74
N GLU A 417 2.47 -1.69 -22.72
CA GLU A 417 2.95 -0.43 -23.30
C GLU A 417 2.68 -0.31 -24.81
N ASN A 418 2.82 -1.41 -25.55
CA ASN A 418 2.72 -1.45 -27.00
C ASN A 418 1.37 -2.01 -27.50
N GLN A 419 0.28 -1.81 -26.73
CA GLN A 419 -1.05 -2.24 -27.16
C GLN A 419 -1.57 -1.31 -28.27
N ASP A 420 -1.57 -1.80 -29.51
CA ASP A 420 -1.96 -1.06 -30.73
C ASP A 420 -3.41 -1.34 -31.18
N HIS A 421 -4.05 -2.36 -30.59
CA HIS A 421 -5.44 -2.74 -30.88
C HIS A 421 -6.19 -3.18 -29.60
N PRO A 422 -7.54 -3.13 -29.57
CA PRO A 422 -8.32 -3.71 -28.48
C PRO A 422 -8.16 -5.24 -28.44
N GLU A 423 -7.92 -5.80 -27.25
CA GLU A 423 -7.90 -7.25 -27.00
C GLU A 423 -9.26 -7.90 -27.25
N PHE A 424 -10.34 -7.24 -26.85
CA PHE A 424 -11.72 -7.71 -27.06
C PHE A 424 -12.51 -6.74 -27.93
N THR A 425 -13.47 -7.27 -28.68
CA THR A 425 -14.51 -6.44 -29.29
C THR A 425 -15.35 -5.77 -28.20
N ALA A 426 -15.99 -4.64 -28.54
CA ALA A 426 -16.87 -3.95 -27.61
C ALA A 426 -17.99 -4.87 -27.07
N ALA A 427 -18.53 -5.76 -27.92
CA ALA A 427 -19.58 -6.69 -27.52
C ALA A 427 -19.07 -7.75 -26.52
N GLU A 428 -17.90 -8.32 -26.76
CA GLU A 428 -17.26 -9.29 -25.86
C GLU A 428 -16.91 -8.66 -24.51
N ALA A 429 -16.36 -7.45 -24.51
CA ALA A 429 -16.04 -6.73 -23.28
C ALA A 429 -17.29 -6.43 -22.43
N ILE A 430 -18.36 -5.94 -23.07
CA ILE A 430 -19.64 -5.68 -22.39
C ILE A 430 -20.25 -6.97 -21.85
N SER A 431 -20.27 -8.04 -22.66
CA SER A 431 -20.82 -9.34 -22.27
C SER A 431 -20.08 -9.93 -21.08
N SER A 432 -18.73 -9.94 -21.14
CA SER A 432 -17.86 -10.46 -20.08
C SER A 432 -18.03 -9.66 -18.79
N LEU A 433 -18.08 -8.33 -18.88
CA LEU A 433 -18.33 -7.48 -17.71
C LEU A 433 -19.72 -7.74 -17.11
N ARG A 434 -20.76 -7.93 -17.92
CA ARG A 434 -22.12 -8.22 -17.44
C ARG A 434 -22.24 -9.60 -16.80
N ALA A 435 -21.49 -10.59 -17.28
CA ALA A 435 -21.43 -11.90 -16.65
C ALA A 435 -20.89 -11.82 -15.20
N LEU A 436 -19.93 -10.93 -14.95
CA LEU A 436 -19.36 -10.72 -13.61
C LEU A 436 -20.14 -9.73 -12.76
N ARG A 437 -20.68 -8.69 -13.41
CA ARG A 437 -21.32 -7.53 -12.79
C ARG A 437 -22.64 -7.24 -13.51
N PRO A 438 -23.72 -7.98 -13.18
CA PRO A 438 -25.01 -7.80 -13.82
C PRO A 438 -25.52 -6.35 -13.73
N GLY A 439 -26.00 -5.85 -14.86
CA GLY A 439 -26.49 -4.47 -15.00
C GLY A 439 -25.41 -3.41 -15.21
N SER A 440 -24.17 -3.79 -15.50
CA SER A 440 -23.15 -2.85 -15.99
C SER A 440 -23.53 -2.29 -17.36
N LEU A 441 -23.30 -0.98 -17.54
CA LEU A 441 -23.81 -0.15 -18.64
C LEU A 441 -25.34 -0.08 -18.66
N GLU A 442 -25.88 1.11 -18.39
CA GLU A 442 -27.30 1.37 -18.15
C GLU A 442 -28.01 1.94 -19.39
N THR A 443 -27.27 2.47 -20.38
CA THR A 443 -27.85 3.10 -21.57
C THR A 443 -27.21 2.62 -22.87
N LYS A 444 -27.97 2.67 -23.97
CA LYS A 444 -27.46 2.38 -25.33
C LYS A 444 -26.32 3.31 -25.74
N GLN A 445 -26.33 4.55 -25.27
CA GLN A 445 -25.26 5.51 -25.56
C GLN A 445 -23.93 5.09 -24.90
N GLN A 446 -23.98 4.48 -23.71
CA GLN A 446 -22.81 3.91 -23.05
C GLN A 446 -22.24 2.73 -23.84
N GLU A 447 -23.10 1.81 -24.31
CA GLU A 447 -22.68 0.68 -25.15
C GLU A 447 -22.07 1.15 -26.48
N ALA A 448 -22.72 2.10 -27.15
CA ALA A 448 -22.23 2.71 -28.39
C ALA A 448 -20.89 3.41 -28.19
N PHE A 449 -20.67 4.02 -27.03
CA PHE A 449 -19.39 4.64 -26.69
C PHE A 449 -18.24 3.63 -26.62
N VAL A 450 -18.43 2.45 -26.03
CA VAL A 450 -17.39 1.40 -26.00
C VAL A 450 -16.95 1.05 -27.42
N SER A 451 -17.92 0.92 -28.34
CA SER A 451 -17.63 0.66 -29.77
C SER A 451 -16.87 1.81 -30.43
N LYS A 452 -17.26 3.05 -30.14
CA LYS A 452 -16.57 4.26 -30.62
C LYS A 452 -15.13 4.34 -30.10
N TRP A 453 -14.91 3.99 -28.84
CA TRP A 453 -13.59 3.95 -28.22
C TRP A 453 -12.69 2.88 -28.85
N CYS A 454 -13.19 1.65 -29.03
CA CYS A 454 -12.46 0.59 -29.73
C CYS A 454 -12.07 1.02 -31.15
N SER A 455 -13.00 1.66 -31.87
CA SER A 455 -12.75 2.21 -33.20
C SER A 455 -11.69 3.32 -33.19
N THR A 456 -11.59 4.08 -32.09
CA THR A 456 -10.58 5.14 -31.93
C THR A 456 -9.20 4.52 -31.76
N ILE A 457 -9.06 3.50 -30.91
CA ILE A 457 -7.82 2.72 -30.72
C ILE A 457 -7.34 2.18 -32.08
N TRP A 458 -8.22 1.49 -32.83
CA TRP A 458 -7.88 0.96 -34.15
C TRP A 458 -7.39 2.02 -35.14
N LYS A 459 -8.02 3.20 -35.16
CA LYS A 459 -7.64 4.29 -36.07
C LYS A 459 -6.28 4.89 -35.75
N ARG A 460 -5.94 4.99 -34.46
CA ARG A 460 -4.65 5.54 -34.01
C ARG A 460 -3.57 4.49 -33.81
N GLN A 461 -3.90 3.20 -33.94
CA GLN A 461 -3.00 2.07 -33.70
C GLN A 461 -2.30 2.13 -32.34
N SER A 462 -3.04 2.58 -31.32
CA SER A 462 -2.52 2.76 -29.96
C SER A 462 -3.69 2.86 -28.98
N VAL A 463 -3.52 2.32 -27.78
CA VAL A 463 -4.47 2.57 -26.67
C VAL A 463 -4.25 3.94 -26.04
N TYR A 464 -3.12 4.60 -26.28
CA TYR A 464 -2.82 5.93 -25.77
C TYR A 464 -2.96 6.99 -26.87
N PRO A 465 -3.36 8.23 -26.54
CA PRO A 465 -3.41 9.30 -27.53
C PRO A 465 -1.99 9.73 -27.92
N ASP A 466 -1.82 10.12 -29.18
CA ASP A 466 -0.61 10.80 -29.63
C ASP A 466 -0.57 12.22 -29.05
N LEU A 467 0.45 12.50 -28.24
CA LEU A 467 0.63 13.81 -27.62
C LEU A 467 1.56 14.66 -28.50
N PRO A 468 1.20 15.93 -28.79
CA PRO A 468 2.10 16.86 -29.45
C PRO A 468 3.41 17.00 -28.66
N SER A 469 4.53 17.10 -29.38
CA SER A 469 5.85 17.27 -28.76
C SER A 469 5.95 18.59 -28.01
N GLU A 470 6.55 18.55 -26.83
CA GLU A 470 6.87 19.75 -26.06
C GLU A 470 8.00 20.57 -26.73
N PRO A 471 7.95 21.92 -26.71
CA PRO A 471 9.02 22.74 -27.25
C PRO A 471 10.34 22.51 -26.52
N LEU A 472 11.45 22.56 -27.26
CA LEU A 472 12.78 22.49 -26.68
C LEU A 472 13.02 23.68 -25.73
N PRO A 473 13.92 23.53 -24.73
CA PRO A 473 14.30 24.63 -23.85
C PRO A 473 14.78 25.85 -24.64
N THR A 474 14.21 27.01 -24.33
CA THR A 474 14.58 28.31 -24.90
C THR A 474 14.90 29.31 -23.78
N PRO A 475 15.79 30.28 -24.02
CA PRO A 475 16.02 31.37 -23.08
C PRO A 475 14.80 32.28 -22.98
N LEU A 476 14.67 32.99 -21.86
CA LEU A 476 13.62 33.98 -21.69
C LEU A 476 13.80 35.19 -22.61
N GLU A 477 12.81 35.46 -23.45
CA GLU A 477 12.77 36.64 -24.31
C GLU A 477 12.07 37.81 -23.61
N VAL A 478 12.72 38.98 -23.55
CA VAL A 478 12.17 40.18 -22.93
C VAL A 478 12.30 41.35 -23.90
N GLU A 479 11.16 41.95 -24.27
CA GLU A 479 11.08 43.20 -25.02
C GLU A 479 10.77 44.35 -24.05
N GLY A 480 11.42 45.50 -24.19
CA GLY A 480 11.21 46.67 -23.31
C GLY A 480 12.11 46.68 -22.05
N VAL A 481 11.63 47.33 -20.98
CA VAL A 481 12.40 47.54 -19.74
C VAL A 481 11.74 46.79 -18.58
N LEU A 482 12.34 45.66 -18.20
CA LEU A 482 11.90 44.84 -17.07
C LEU A 482 12.69 45.24 -15.81
N ASN A 483 12.06 46.03 -14.94
CA ASN A 483 12.61 46.43 -13.64
C ASN A 483 11.96 45.64 -12.50
N ASP A 484 12.60 45.61 -11.32
CA ASP A 484 12.07 44.98 -10.10
C ASP A 484 10.77 45.63 -9.56
N GLU A 485 10.36 46.76 -10.14
CA GLU A 485 9.16 47.54 -9.79
C GLU A 485 7.92 47.17 -10.63
N GLY A 486 7.86 45.97 -11.21
CA GLY A 486 6.64 45.51 -11.88
C GLY A 486 5.46 45.43 -10.91
N ASP A 487 4.38 46.16 -11.18
CA ASP A 487 3.22 46.29 -10.26
C ASP A 487 1.99 45.49 -10.75
N LEU A 488 1.82 45.37 -12.07
CA LEU A 488 0.74 44.63 -12.72
C LEU A 488 1.32 43.68 -13.78
N PHE A 489 0.94 42.41 -13.70
CA PHE A 489 1.34 41.35 -14.61
C PHE A 489 0.12 40.82 -15.33
N VAL A 490 0.03 41.08 -16.63
CA VAL A 490 -1.08 40.63 -17.49
C VAL A 490 -0.64 39.37 -18.22
N LEU A 491 -1.22 38.23 -17.87
CA LEU A 491 -0.94 36.97 -18.56
C LEU A 491 -1.68 36.95 -19.90
N VAL A 492 -1.04 36.50 -20.98
CA VAL A 492 -1.61 36.45 -22.32
C VAL A 492 -1.31 35.08 -22.94
N GLY A 493 -2.32 34.41 -23.50
CA GLY A 493 -2.12 33.13 -24.18
C GLY A 493 -3.36 32.26 -24.21
N LEU A 494 -3.35 31.21 -25.03
CA LEU A 494 -4.49 30.29 -25.20
C LEU A 494 -4.77 29.44 -23.95
N PRO A 495 -5.99 28.93 -23.76
CA PRO A 495 -6.24 27.88 -22.77
C PRO A 495 -5.29 26.70 -22.98
N GLY A 496 -4.67 26.19 -21.91
CA GLY A 496 -3.65 25.13 -22.00
C GLY A 496 -2.20 25.61 -22.24
N SER A 497 -1.97 26.92 -22.38
CA SER A 497 -0.63 27.48 -22.58
C SER A 497 0.27 27.52 -21.33
N GLY A 498 -0.24 27.14 -20.14
CA GLY A 498 0.52 27.11 -18.88
C GLY A 498 0.35 28.33 -17.95
N LYS A 499 -0.55 29.27 -18.26
CA LYS A 499 -0.79 30.48 -17.44
C LYS A 499 -1.12 30.19 -15.97
N SER A 500 -2.09 29.32 -15.71
CA SER A 500 -2.48 28.97 -14.34
C SER A 500 -1.32 28.33 -13.56
N TRP A 501 -0.56 27.42 -14.20
CA TRP A 501 0.62 26.84 -13.56
C TRP A 501 1.65 27.92 -13.18
N PHE A 502 1.83 28.92 -14.04
CA PHE A 502 2.73 30.03 -13.79
C PHE A 502 2.27 30.92 -12.63
N SER A 503 0.98 31.31 -12.58
CA SER A 503 0.42 32.09 -11.48
C SER A 503 0.44 31.31 -10.17
N ASP A 504 0.04 30.03 -10.19
CA ASP A 504 0.10 29.13 -9.04
C ASP A 504 1.53 28.98 -8.50
N SER A 505 2.53 28.92 -9.38
CA SER A 505 3.95 28.85 -8.98
C SER A 505 4.44 30.13 -8.29
N LEU A 506 4.01 31.30 -8.76
CA LEU A 506 4.32 32.57 -8.08
C LEU A 506 3.63 32.67 -6.71
N LEU A 507 2.37 32.26 -6.64
CA LEU A 507 1.56 32.27 -5.42
C LEU A 507 2.08 31.26 -4.38
N ALA A 508 2.48 30.07 -4.80
CA ALA A 508 2.99 29.03 -3.92
C ALA A 508 4.29 29.47 -3.22
N ARG A 509 5.14 30.22 -3.92
CA ARG A 509 6.40 30.79 -3.39
C ARG A 509 6.17 31.94 -2.42
N GLN A 510 5.20 32.82 -2.69
CA GLN A 510 4.98 34.03 -1.88
C GLN A 510 3.51 34.51 -1.90
N SER A 511 2.61 33.74 -1.30
CA SER A 511 1.16 34.02 -1.34
C SER A 511 0.76 35.42 -0.85
N SER A 512 1.47 35.96 0.16
CA SER A 512 1.16 37.29 0.71
C SER A 512 1.61 38.46 -0.17
N GLY A 513 2.49 38.23 -1.13
CA GLY A 513 3.08 39.26 -2.01
C GLY A 513 2.26 39.56 -3.26
N TRP A 514 1.26 38.72 -3.57
CA TRP A 514 0.50 38.78 -4.80
C TRP A 514 -0.99 39.01 -4.53
N VAL A 515 -1.64 39.75 -5.43
CA VAL A 515 -3.09 39.78 -5.61
C VAL A 515 -3.38 39.07 -6.93
N HIS A 516 -4.05 37.93 -6.87
CA HIS A 516 -4.40 37.16 -8.04
C HIS A 516 -5.84 37.46 -8.44
N ILE A 517 -6.01 37.95 -9.66
CA ILE A 517 -7.30 38.29 -10.27
C ILE A 517 -7.53 37.30 -11.42
N SER A 518 -8.48 36.40 -11.23
CA SER A 518 -8.79 35.33 -12.17
C SER A 518 -10.29 35.27 -12.45
N GLN A 519 -10.65 35.21 -13.74
CA GLN A 519 -12.05 35.06 -14.13
C GLN A 519 -12.56 33.65 -13.85
N ASP A 520 -11.69 32.64 -13.90
CA ASP A 520 -12.09 31.26 -13.61
C ASP A 520 -12.46 31.09 -12.12
N ASP A 521 -11.83 31.87 -11.23
CA ASP A 521 -12.12 31.86 -9.80
C ASP A 521 -13.34 32.72 -9.45
N SER A 522 -13.42 33.93 -10.00
CA SER A 522 -14.52 34.88 -9.74
C SER A 522 -15.81 34.60 -10.53
N ARG A 523 -15.74 33.75 -11.57
CA ARG A 523 -16.80 33.39 -12.53
C ARG A 523 -17.46 34.57 -13.26
N SER A 524 -16.92 35.79 -13.14
CA SER A 524 -17.46 36.98 -13.80
C SER A 524 -16.38 37.97 -14.21
N ARG A 525 -16.53 38.50 -15.43
CA ARG A 525 -15.70 39.60 -15.92
C ARG A 525 -15.82 40.85 -15.05
N ASP A 526 -17.04 41.18 -14.63
CA ASP A 526 -17.33 42.39 -13.83
C ASP A 526 -16.60 42.37 -12.48
N SER A 527 -16.41 41.18 -11.92
CA SER A 527 -15.62 40.99 -10.70
C SER A 527 -14.16 41.34 -10.94
N CYS A 528 -13.57 40.85 -12.04
CA CYS A 528 -12.20 41.18 -12.41
C CYS A 528 -12.03 42.70 -12.66
N GLU A 529 -12.99 43.35 -13.32
CA GLU A 529 -12.99 44.80 -13.56
C GLU A 529 -13.05 45.60 -12.26
N THR A 530 -13.85 45.13 -11.31
CA THR A 530 -13.93 45.74 -9.98
C THR A 530 -12.63 45.58 -9.21
N GLU A 531 -12.01 44.40 -9.25
CA GLU A 531 -10.79 44.13 -8.49
C GLU A 531 -9.57 44.84 -9.06
N ILE A 532 -9.40 44.85 -10.38
CA ILE A 532 -8.26 45.53 -11.02
C ILE A 532 -8.34 47.06 -10.91
N GLY A 533 -9.56 47.60 -10.79
CA GLY A 533 -9.78 49.03 -10.55
C GLY A 533 -9.43 49.48 -9.13
N ARG A 534 -9.27 48.54 -8.17
CA ARG A 534 -8.89 48.86 -6.79
C ARG A 534 -7.37 48.99 -6.67
N THR A 535 -6.92 50.04 -5.99
CA THR A 535 -5.51 50.18 -5.62
C THR A 535 -5.08 49.02 -4.71
N PRO A 536 -4.04 48.25 -5.08
CA PRO A 536 -3.57 47.15 -4.24
C PRO A 536 -2.97 47.67 -2.93
N GLN A 537 -2.94 46.82 -1.91
CA GLN A 537 -2.25 47.13 -0.66
C GLN A 537 -0.76 47.39 -0.94
N LYS A 538 -0.17 48.34 -0.21
CA LYS A 538 1.24 48.72 -0.39
C LYS A 538 2.15 47.48 -0.33
N GLY A 539 3.01 47.33 -1.35
CA GLY A 539 3.98 46.24 -1.46
C GLY A 539 3.43 44.95 -2.08
N LYS A 540 2.16 44.90 -2.50
CA LYS A 540 1.62 43.77 -3.27
C LYS A 540 1.68 44.04 -4.77
N ARG A 541 2.01 42.99 -5.52
CA ARG A 541 1.96 42.96 -6.99
C ARG A 541 0.67 42.30 -7.44
N VAL A 542 0.15 42.66 -8.62
CA VAL A 542 -1.13 42.15 -9.14
C VAL A 542 -0.89 41.25 -10.34
N ILE A 543 -1.51 40.06 -10.36
CA ILE A 543 -1.55 39.17 -11.53
C ILE A 543 -2.98 39.17 -12.08
N LEU A 544 -3.13 39.52 -13.36
CA LEU A 544 -4.37 39.31 -14.11
C LEU A 544 -4.23 38.02 -14.93
N ASP A 545 -4.80 36.93 -14.41
CA ASP A 545 -4.75 35.59 -14.99
C ASP A 545 -5.98 35.32 -15.85
N ARG A 546 -5.86 35.67 -17.13
CA ARG A 546 -6.87 35.44 -18.17
C ARG A 546 -6.18 35.14 -19.50
N CYS A 547 -6.94 34.75 -20.52
CA CYS A 547 -6.37 34.55 -21.85
C CYS A 547 -5.94 35.86 -22.54
N ASN A 548 -6.62 36.97 -22.27
CA ASN A 548 -6.28 38.34 -22.73
C ASN A 548 -5.89 38.40 -24.22
N THR A 549 -6.67 37.75 -25.07
CA THR A 549 -6.29 37.42 -26.46
C THR A 549 -6.32 38.61 -27.40
N SER A 550 -7.23 39.58 -27.21
CA SER A 550 -7.32 40.76 -28.08
C SER A 550 -6.65 42.00 -27.48
N ALA A 551 -6.11 42.87 -28.35
CA ALA A 551 -5.51 44.14 -27.93
C ALA A 551 -6.52 45.11 -27.30
N SER A 552 -7.78 45.09 -27.77
CA SER A 552 -8.86 45.91 -27.19
C SER A 552 -9.18 45.53 -25.74
N ASP A 553 -9.13 44.24 -25.42
CA ASP A 553 -9.36 43.75 -24.05
C ASP A 553 -8.22 44.21 -23.13
N ARG A 554 -6.97 44.00 -23.54
CA ARG A 554 -5.77 44.44 -22.81
C ARG A 554 -5.75 45.95 -22.56
N LYS A 555 -6.12 46.75 -23.57
CA LYS A 555 -6.26 48.21 -23.42
C LYS A 555 -7.26 48.59 -22.34
N SER A 556 -8.36 47.86 -22.22
CA SER A 556 -9.40 48.11 -21.22
C SER A 556 -8.89 47.82 -19.80
N TRP A 557 -8.13 46.73 -19.62
CA TRP A 557 -7.48 46.39 -18.35
C TRP A 557 -6.46 47.43 -17.90
N LEU A 558 -5.61 47.87 -18.82
CA LEU A 558 -4.61 48.91 -18.55
C LEU A 558 -5.27 50.25 -18.18
N ALA A 559 -6.39 50.59 -18.84
CA ALA A 559 -7.15 51.79 -18.51
C ALA A 559 -7.73 51.73 -17.08
N LEU A 560 -8.28 50.58 -16.66
CA LEU A 560 -8.81 50.40 -15.31
C LEU A 560 -7.72 50.46 -14.23
N ALA A 561 -6.53 49.94 -14.52
CA ALA A 561 -5.40 49.95 -13.59
C ALA A 561 -4.64 51.29 -13.54
N SER A 562 -4.92 52.22 -14.46
CA SER A 562 -4.11 53.43 -14.69
C SER A 562 -3.94 54.35 -13.48
N ASN A 563 -4.84 54.30 -12.50
CA ASN A 563 -4.78 55.11 -11.28
C ASN A 563 -3.71 54.66 -10.29
N TRP A 564 -3.21 53.43 -10.39
CA TRP A 564 -2.25 52.86 -9.44
C TRP A 564 -1.07 52.14 -10.10
N CYS A 565 -1.24 51.64 -11.33
CA CYS A 565 -0.22 50.90 -12.04
C CYS A 565 0.79 51.83 -12.72
N VAL A 566 2.07 51.70 -12.37
CA VAL A 566 3.16 52.49 -12.96
C VAL A 566 3.92 51.69 -14.01
N SER A 567 4.19 50.41 -13.71
CA SER A 567 4.96 49.51 -14.58
C SER A 567 4.19 48.23 -14.93
N PRO A 568 3.25 48.29 -15.90
CA PRO A 568 2.56 47.10 -16.38
C PRO A 568 3.45 46.22 -17.24
N ILE A 569 3.49 44.93 -16.93
CA ILE A 569 4.27 43.89 -17.62
C ILE A 569 3.32 42.89 -18.27
N CYS A 570 3.55 42.58 -19.55
CA CYS A 570 2.84 41.49 -20.23
C CYS A 570 3.66 40.20 -20.14
N ILE A 571 3.02 39.08 -19.82
CA ILE A 571 3.63 37.74 -19.88
C ILE A 571 2.88 36.94 -20.94
N TRP A 572 3.50 36.79 -22.10
CA TRP A 572 2.90 36.14 -23.27
C TRP A 572 3.39 34.69 -23.39
N PHE A 573 2.44 33.75 -23.29
CA PHE A 573 2.66 32.33 -23.51
C PHE A 573 2.40 32.00 -24.98
N ASP A 574 3.48 31.91 -25.75
CA ASP A 574 3.51 31.71 -27.20
C ASP A 574 3.73 30.22 -27.50
N TYR A 575 2.68 29.42 -27.28
CA TYR A 575 2.68 27.98 -27.55
C TYR A 575 1.75 27.65 -28.71
N ASP A 576 2.09 26.59 -29.45
CA ASP A 576 1.27 26.08 -30.54
C ASP A 576 -0.15 25.71 -30.09
N GLN A 577 -1.12 25.91 -30.99
CA GLN A 577 -2.54 25.67 -30.74
C GLN A 577 -2.83 24.21 -30.40
N GLU A 578 -2.27 23.25 -31.14
CA GLU A 578 -2.54 21.82 -30.92
C GLU A 578 -1.97 21.35 -29.59
N LEU A 579 -0.78 21.84 -29.22
CA LEU A 579 -0.20 21.59 -27.90
C LEU A 579 -1.08 22.17 -26.78
N CYS A 580 -1.57 23.40 -26.94
CA CYS A 580 -2.49 24.03 -25.99
C CYS A 580 -3.79 23.23 -25.84
N ILE A 581 -4.39 22.78 -26.95
CA ILE A 581 -5.56 21.89 -26.95
C ILE A 581 -5.23 20.62 -26.18
N SER A 582 -4.14 19.93 -26.53
CA SER A 582 -3.75 18.68 -25.88
C SER A 582 -3.60 18.83 -24.36
N ARG A 583 -2.84 19.84 -23.91
CA ARG A 583 -2.68 20.13 -22.48
C ARG A 583 -4.00 20.46 -21.79
N ALA A 584 -4.87 21.24 -22.43
CA ALA A 584 -6.18 21.57 -21.88
C ALA A 584 -7.12 20.34 -21.82
N GLN A 585 -7.06 19.45 -22.81
CA GLN A 585 -7.80 18.17 -22.78
C GLN A 585 -7.34 17.28 -21.63
N MET A 586 -6.06 17.35 -21.26
CA MET A 586 -5.51 16.55 -20.18
C MET A 586 -5.80 17.12 -18.77
N ARG A 587 -6.50 18.26 -18.67
CA ARG A 587 -6.82 18.90 -17.38
C ARG A 587 -8.18 18.45 -16.84
N ALA A 588 -8.16 17.38 -16.04
CA ALA A 588 -9.36 16.82 -15.40
C ALA A 588 -10.15 17.84 -14.54
N GLY A 589 -9.46 18.73 -13.83
CA GLY A 589 -10.03 19.60 -12.80
C GLY A 589 -10.38 21.03 -13.24
N HIS A 590 -10.48 21.36 -14.53
CA HIS A 590 -10.83 22.72 -14.94
C HIS A 590 -12.30 23.04 -14.60
N PRO A 591 -12.61 24.13 -13.86
CA PRO A 591 -13.98 24.42 -13.42
C PRO A 591 -14.98 24.63 -14.57
N THR A 592 -14.54 25.25 -15.67
CA THR A 592 -15.40 25.70 -16.79
C THR A 592 -15.15 24.99 -18.13
N LEU A 593 -14.07 24.22 -18.29
CA LEU A 593 -13.64 23.59 -19.54
C LEU A 593 -13.31 22.11 -19.34
N PRO A 594 -14.33 21.23 -19.17
CA PRO A 594 -14.10 19.80 -19.04
C PRO A 594 -13.55 19.19 -20.34
N PRO A 595 -12.73 18.12 -20.25
CA PRO A 595 -12.18 17.44 -21.43
C PRO A 595 -13.26 16.99 -22.43
N GLY A 596 -13.07 17.34 -23.70
CA GLY A 596 -13.96 17.03 -24.82
C GLY A 596 -14.04 18.19 -25.82
N SER A 597 -15.14 18.23 -26.59
CA SER A 597 -15.32 19.23 -27.66
C SER A 597 -15.32 20.68 -27.19
N ARG A 598 -15.71 20.95 -25.93
CA ARG A 598 -15.73 22.30 -25.36
C ARG A 598 -14.34 22.94 -25.33
N VAL A 599 -13.30 22.17 -25.00
CA VAL A 599 -11.90 22.65 -24.98
C VAL A 599 -11.47 23.09 -26.39
N ARG A 600 -11.65 22.23 -27.40
CA ARG A 600 -11.29 22.56 -28.80
C ARG A 600 -12.00 23.82 -29.27
N ASN A 601 -13.33 23.86 -29.11
CA ASN A 601 -14.14 24.99 -29.54
C ASN A 601 -13.70 26.30 -28.87
N ALA A 602 -13.41 26.27 -27.56
CA ALA A 602 -12.95 27.45 -26.83
C ALA A 602 -11.58 27.94 -27.31
N VAL A 603 -10.61 27.03 -27.47
CA VAL A 603 -9.26 27.38 -27.96
C VAL A 603 -9.32 27.92 -29.39
N GLU A 604 -10.06 27.26 -30.30
CA GLU A 604 -10.23 27.71 -31.69
C GLU A 604 -10.86 29.12 -31.77
N GLN A 605 -11.92 29.37 -30.99
CA GLN A 605 -12.55 30.69 -30.93
C GLN A 605 -11.58 31.76 -30.43
N MET A 606 -10.83 31.47 -29.37
CA MET A 606 -9.85 32.39 -28.79
C MET A 606 -8.67 32.66 -29.73
N GLN A 607 -8.22 31.64 -30.47
CA GLN A 607 -7.15 31.78 -31.45
C GLN A 607 -7.56 32.71 -32.61
N ARG A 608 -8.80 32.63 -33.10
CA ARG A 608 -9.30 33.48 -34.19
C ARG A 608 -9.27 34.98 -33.87
N VAL A 609 -9.40 35.33 -32.59
CA VAL A 609 -9.40 36.73 -32.12
C VAL A 609 -8.06 37.14 -31.50
N PHE A 610 -7.07 36.25 -31.51
CA PHE A 610 -5.78 36.49 -30.87
C PHE A 610 -4.96 37.53 -31.64
N VAL A 611 -4.46 38.53 -30.92
CA VAL A 611 -3.57 39.56 -31.44
C VAL A 611 -2.30 39.57 -30.59
N LYS A 612 -1.15 39.38 -31.25
CA LYS A 612 0.18 39.44 -30.61
C LYS A 612 0.32 40.72 -29.76
N PRO A 613 0.73 40.62 -28.49
CA PRO A 613 0.94 41.79 -27.64
C PRO A 613 2.09 42.67 -28.14
N SER A 614 1.97 43.98 -27.95
CA SER A 614 3.00 44.97 -28.34
C SER A 614 3.19 46.06 -27.28
N LEU A 615 4.38 46.66 -27.24
CA LEU A 615 4.68 47.77 -26.31
C LEU A 615 3.82 49.02 -26.56
N GLU A 616 3.29 49.18 -27.79
CA GLU A 616 2.39 50.26 -28.17
C GLU A 616 1.07 50.25 -27.38
N GLU A 617 0.70 49.11 -26.79
CA GLU A 617 -0.50 48.99 -25.96
C GLU A 617 -0.36 49.67 -24.59
N GLY A 618 0.87 50.03 -24.19
CA GLY A 618 1.16 50.69 -22.92
C GLY A 618 1.93 49.85 -21.91
N PHE A 619 2.35 48.63 -22.28
CA PHE A 619 3.23 47.80 -21.45
C PHE A 619 4.66 48.37 -21.39
N LYS A 620 5.32 48.24 -20.24
CA LYS A 620 6.74 48.60 -20.07
C LYS A 620 7.69 47.50 -20.54
N ALA A 621 7.27 46.24 -20.36
CA ALA A 621 7.96 45.10 -20.92
C ALA A 621 6.98 43.99 -21.31
N ILE A 622 7.43 43.16 -22.25
CA ILE A 622 6.77 41.92 -22.65
C ILE A 622 7.75 40.78 -22.46
N ILE A 623 7.37 39.82 -21.62
CA ILE A 623 8.08 38.58 -21.39
C ILE A 623 7.43 37.50 -22.26
N THR A 624 8.17 36.94 -23.21
CA THR A 624 7.66 35.88 -24.09
C THR A 624 8.14 34.51 -23.61
N VAL A 625 7.19 33.62 -23.35
CA VAL A 625 7.38 32.26 -22.82
C VAL A 625 7.04 31.25 -23.91
N ARG A 626 8.07 30.57 -24.43
CA ARG A 626 7.96 29.55 -25.50
C ARG A 626 8.31 28.13 -25.08
N SER A 627 8.81 27.96 -23.86
CA SER A 627 9.24 26.67 -23.33
C SER A 627 9.04 26.64 -21.81
N PHE A 628 9.04 25.44 -21.24
CA PHE A 628 8.92 25.27 -19.79
C PHE A 628 10.11 25.90 -19.05
N SER A 629 11.32 25.81 -19.61
CA SER A 629 12.51 26.47 -19.05
C SER A 629 12.37 27.98 -19.00
N ALA A 630 11.82 28.61 -20.06
CA ALA A 630 11.55 30.05 -20.06
C ALA A 630 10.50 30.42 -18.99
N ALA A 631 9.47 29.59 -18.80
CA ALA A 631 8.47 29.81 -17.76
C ALA A 631 9.10 29.76 -16.35
N GLN A 632 9.95 28.76 -16.09
CA GLN A 632 10.68 28.65 -14.82
C GLN A 632 11.63 29.83 -14.60
N GLU A 633 12.37 30.24 -15.63
CA GLU A 633 13.26 31.40 -15.57
C GLU A 633 12.49 32.68 -15.22
N ALA A 634 11.33 32.90 -15.86
CA ALA A 634 10.46 34.03 -15.54
C ALA A 634 9.93 33.97 -14.10
N ILE A 635 9.51 32.81 -13.59
CA ILE A 635 9.11 32.66 -12.17
C ILE A 635 10.25 33.07 -11.25
N LEU A 636 11.47 32.61 -11.53
CA LEU A 636 12.65 32.91 -10.70
C LEU A 636 13.02 34.39 -10.73
N ARG A 637 12.92 35.06 -11.88
CA ARG A 637 13.16 36.51 -12.00
C ARG A 637 12.08 37.34 -11.29
N LEU A 638 10.83 36.88 -11.28
CA LEU A 638 9.71 37.60 -10.66
C LEU A 638 9.54 37.29 -9.17
N SER A 639 10.20 36.24 -8.67
CA SER A 639 10.16 35.82 -7.27
C SER A 639 11.38 36.30 -6.50
N SER A 640 11.23 36.42 -5.17
CA SER A 640 12.39 36.62 -4.31
C SER A 640 13.29 35.38 -4.34
N PRO A 641 14.63 35.54 -4.42
CA PRO A 641 15.56 34.43 -4.33
C PRO A 641 15.36 33.65 -3.03
N ILE A 642 15.40 32.32 -3.12
CA ILE A 642 15.26 31.47 -1.93
C ILE A 642 16.59 31.35 -1.23
N ALA A 643 16.68 32.01 -0.07
CA ALA A 643 17.83 31.89 0.80
C ALA A 643 17.82 30.55 1.56
N ILE A 644 19.03 30.14 1.96
CA ILE A 644 19.21 29.04 2.90
C ILE A 644 18.44 29.35 4.19
N LEU A 645 17.58 28.42 4.60
CA LEU A 645 16.88 28.54 5.88
C LEU A 645 17.80 27.98 6.95
N LYS A 646 18.43 28.87 7.74
CA LYS A 646 19.24 28.45 8.88
C LYS A 646 18.36 27.67 9.86
N PHE A 647 18.74 26.43 10.19
CA PHE A 647 18.01 25.66 11.19
C PHE A 647 17.98 26.44 12.52
N PRO A 648 16.79 26.75 13.09
CA PRO A 648 16.70 27.57 14.29
C PRO A 648 17.35 26.87 15.48
N ARG A 649 17.94 27.64 16.40
CA ARG A 649 18.39 27.08 17.68
C ARG A 649 17.17 26.56 18.45
N THR A 650 17.22 25.31 18.87
CA THR A 650 16.21 24.72 19.75
C THR A 650 16.49 25.15 21.20
N PRO A 651 15.53 25.75 21.92
CA PRO A 651 15.75 26.20 23.29
C PRO A 651 15.81 25.05 24.30
N HIS A 652 16.57 25.24 25.39
CA HIS A 652 16.58 24.34 26.54
C HIS A 652 15.36 24.59 27.44
N LEU A 653 14.61 23.53 27.76
CA LEU A 653 13.49 23.59 28.71
C LEU A 653 13.93 23.53 30.18
N ILE A 654 15.03 22.82 30.45
CA ILE A 654 15.63 22.69 31.77
C ILE A 654 17.14 22.88 31.59
N ASN A 655 17.73 23.81 32.36
CA ASN A 655 19.17 24.05 32.34
C ASN A 655 19.87 23.18 33.39
N LEU A 656 20.53 22.11 32.95
CA LEU A 656 21.27 21.18 33.79
C LEU A 656 22.80 21.39 33.74
N GLY A 657 23.27 22.53 33.24
CA GLY A 657 24.70 22.83 33.11
C GLY A 657 25.34 22.37 31.79
N ALA A 658 24.59 21.73 30.89
CA ALA A 658 25.03 21.36 29.54
C ALA A 658 24.78 22.45 28.48
N ALA A 659 24.28 23.62 28.90
CA ALA A 659 24.04 24.78 28.03
C ALA A 659 25.31 25.64 27.93
N SER A 660 25.66 26.04 26.70
CA SER A 660 26.69 27.04 26.42
C SER A 660 26.15 28.46 26.64
N SER A 661 27.02 29.47 26.75
CA SER A 661 26.63 30.89 26.85
C SER A 661 25.78 31.42 25.68
N ASP A 662 25.68 30.62 24.61
CA ASP A 662 25.00 30.89 23.36
C ASP A 662 23.59 30.26 23.27
N ASP A 663 23.17 29.45 24.25
CA ASP A 663 21.90 28.73 24.21
C ASP A 663 20.69 29.60 24.61
N VAL A 664 19.54 29.34 23.96
CA VAL A 664 18.27 30.01 24.26
C VAL A 664 17.52 29.19 25.32
N HIS A 665 16.97 29.86 26.34
CA HIS A 665 16.21 29.22 27.41
C HIS A 665 14.72 29.57 27.32
N THR A 666 13.86 28.60 27.64
CA THR A 666 12.41 28.81 27.76
C THR A 666 11.85 27.89 28.84
N ASP A 667 10.76 28.29 29.49
CA ASP A 667 10.18 27.52 30.59
C ASP A 667 9.19 26.46 30.11
N VAL A 668 9.18 25.32 30.81
CA VAL A 668 8.22 24.21 30.64
C VAL A 668 6.76 24.70 30.74
N SER A 669 6.49 25.69 31.59
CA SER A 669 5.17 26.31 31.77
C SER A 669 4.62 26.94 30.48
N SER A 670 5.49 27.48 29.62
CA SER A 670 5.10 28.06 28.33
C SER A 670 4.60 26.98 27.36
N PHE A 671 5.23 25.80 27.39
CA PHE A 671 4.83 24.64 26.59
C PHE A 671 3.50 24.07 27.09
N ALA A 672 3.35 23.91 28.40
CA ALA A 672 2.11 23.45 29.03
C ALA A 672 0.92 24.37 28.68
N ASN A 673 1.10 25.70 28.77
CA ASN A 673 0.06 26.66 28.45
C ASN A 673 -0.44 26.56 27.00
N VAL A 674 0.48 26.44 26.04
CA VAL A 674 0.10 26.30 24.62
C VAL A 674 -0.56 24.95 24.36
N ALA A 675 -0.05 23.86 24.95
CA ALA A 675 -0.64 22.53 24.81
C ALA A 675 -2.08 22.51 25.35
N THR A 676 -2.33 23.03 26.56
CA THR A 676 -3.68 23.05 27.15
C THR A 676 -4.62 24.01 26.41
N ALA A 677 -4.18 25.25 26.14
CA ALA A 677 -5.03 26.27 25.54
C ALA A 677 -5.46 25.92 24.10
N ALA A 678 -4.57 25.29 23.33
CA ALA A 678 -4.81 24.94 21.94
C ALA A 678 -5.28 23.49 21.73
N ARG A 679 -5.52 22.73 22.82
CA ARG A 679 -5.75 21.27 22.80
C ARG A 679 -4.69 20.52 21.97
N GLY A 680 -3.43 20.94 22.12
CA GLY A 680 -2.28 20.37 21.44
C GLY A 680 -1.80 19.08 22.08
N CYS A 681 -1.09 18.27 21.29
CA CYS A 681 -0.44 17.05 21.75
C CYS A 681 1.06 17.30 21.93
N VAL A 682 1.64 16.84 23.04
CA VAL A 682 3.09 16.86 23.26
C VAL A 682 3.70 15.57 22.73
N VAL A 683 4.71 15.70 21.89
CA VAL A 683 5.47 14.58 21.31
C VAL A 683 6.93 14.70 21.72
N ILE A 684 7.47 13.65 22.30
CA ILE A 684 8.84 13.59 22.83
C ILE A 684 9.58 12.46 22.14
N THR A 685 10.73 12.80 21.57
CA THR A 685 11.60 11.89 20.82
C THR A 685 13.00 11.86 21.41
N GLU A 686 13.73 10.78 21.16
CA GLU A 686 15.15 10.72 21.51
C GLU A 686 15.91 11.82 20.77
N LYS A 687 16.73 12.59 21.50
CA LYS A 687 17.65 13.53 20.88
C LYS A 687 18.91 12.78 20.43
N ILE A 688 19.22 12.88 19.14
CA ILE A 688 20.40 12.26 18.54
C ILE A 688 21.56 13.27 18.51
N ASP A 689 22.76 12.77 18.78
CA ASP A 689 24.01 13.52 18.74
C ASP A 689 24.67 13.38 17.37
N GLY A 690 24.74 14.47 16.63
CA GLY A 690 25.27 14.47 15.26
C GLY A 690 25.43 15.87 14.70
N ALA A 691 25.66 15.92 13.39
CA ALA A 691 25.73 17.15 12.63
C ALA A 691 24.36 17.44 11.99
N ASN A 692 23.69 18.50 12.46
CA ASN A 692 22.42 18.94 11.87
C ASN A 692 22.51 19.03 10.35
N MET A 693 21.58 18.37 9.68
CA MET A 693 21.55 18.24 8.23
C MET A 693 20.14 18.49 7.71
N GLY A 694 20.04 19.22 6.60
CA GLY A 694 18.80 19.46 5.87
C GLY A 694 18.93 19.06 4.41
N PHE A 695 17.87 18.44 3.88
CA PHE A 695 17.73 18.10 2.46
C PHE A 695 16.57 18.88 1.85
N SER A 696 16.78 19.52 0.71
CA SER A 696 15.77 20.23 -0.06
C SER A 696 16.03 20.08 -1.56
N LEU A 697 15.09 20.47 -2.41
CA LEU A 697 15.30 20.52 -3.86
C LEU A 697 15.63 21.94 -4.31
N SER A 698 16.44 22.07 -5.36
CA SER A 698 16.60 23.30 -6.13
C SER A 698 15.39 23.52 -7.04
N SER A 699 15.32 24.70 -7.68
CA SER A 699 14.32 24.99 -8.72
C SER A 699 14.42 24.09 -9.95
N THR A 700 15.58 23.46 -10.17
CA THR A 700 15.84 22.46 -11.23
C THR A 700 15.59 21.03 -10.77
N GLY A 701 15.30 20.81 -9.48
CA GLY A 701 15.06 19.49 -8.91
C GLY A 701 16.32 18.75 -8.45
N ASP A 702 17.47 19.41 -8.36
CA ASP A 702 18.69 18.86 -7.77
C ASP A 702 18.58 18.80 -6.25
N ILE A 703 19.10 17.73 -5.63
CA ILE A 703 19.12 17.60 -4.17
C ILE A 703 20.21 18.52 -3.60
N LEU A 704 19.78 19.45 -2.76
CA LEU A 704 20.63 20.35 -2.01
C LEU A 704 20.78 19.84 -0.57
N VAL A 705 22.02 19.76 -0.09
CA VAL A 705 22.33 19.34 1.29
C VAL A 705 22.90 20.50 2.08
N GLN A 706 22.24 20.88 3.16
CA GLN A 706 22.70 21.93 4.06
C GLN A 706 23.18 21.37 5.40
N ASN A 707 24.29 21.91 5.92
CA ASN A 707 24.68 21.78 7.32
C ASN A 707 24.43 23.12 8.02
N ARG A 708 23.40 23.17 8.88
CA ARG A 708 22.91 24.37 9.59
C ARG A 708 22.65 25.60 8.69
N SER A 709 23.70 26.30 8.26
CA SER A 709 23.63 27.59 7.55
C SER A 709 24.47 27.65 6.26
N HIS A 710 25.01 26.53 5.78
CA HIS A 710 25.74 26.48 4.50
C HIS A 710 25.50 25.14 3.79
N TYR A 711 25.65 25.13 2.46
CA TYR A 711 25.57 23.90 1.67
C TYR A 711 26.85 23.07 1.77
N VAL A 712 26.71 21.75 1.78
CA VAL A 712 27.82 20.80 1.91
C VAL A 712 27.71 19.68 0.89
N ASN A 713 28.84 19.04 0.60
CA ASN A 713 28.96 17.85 -0.24
C ASN A 713 30.05 16.93 0.32
N SER A 714 30.29 15.79 -0.34
CA SER A 714 31.27 14.80 0.13
C SER A 714 32.72 15.26 0.13
N ALA A 715 33.05 16.37 -0.55
CA ALA A 715 34.37 16.98 -0.54
C ALA A 715 34.52 18.10 0.50
N THR A 716 33.43 18.54 1.15
CA THR A 716 33.45 19.71 2.04
C THR A 716 34.17 19.43 3.36
N HIS A 717 33.98 18.24 3.94
CA HIS A 717 34.64 17.82 5.19
C HIS A 717 34.64 16.29 5.29
N GLU A 718 35.61 15.71 6.01
CA GLU A 718 35.74 14.24 6.14
C GLU A 718 34.49 13.58 6.73
N GLN A 719 33.77 14.29 7.62
CA GLN A 719 32.49 13.83 8.19
C GLN A 719 31.40 13.58 7.12
N PHE A 720 31.50 14.21 5.95
CA PHE A 720 30.52 14.06 4.85
C PHE A 720 31.00 13.10 3.75
N LYS A 721 32.13 12.41 3.95
CA LYS A 721 32.73 11.53 2.92
C LYS A 721 31.78 10.44 2.40
N LYS A 722 30.85 9.96 3.24
CA LYS A 722 29.83 8.96 2.87
C LYS A 722 28.53 9.55 2.33
N LEU A 723 28.40 10.87 2.28
CA LEU A 723 27.17 11.55 1.88
C LEU A 723 26.73 11.19 0.46
N ARG A 724 27.65 11.11 -0.51
CA ARG A 724 27.30 10.75 -1.90
C ARG A 724 26.71 9.35 -1.99
N LEU A 725 27.34 8.37 -1.37
CA LEU A 725 26.85 6.99 -1.34
C LEU A 725 25.49 6.87 -0.64
N TRP A 726 25.25 7.70 0.38
CA TRP A 726 23.95 7.76 1.05
C TRP A 726 22.88 8.39 0.13
N LEU A 727 23.20 9.51 -0.53
CA LEU A 727 22.30 10.15 -1.50
C LEU A 727 21.93 9.22 -2.65
N ASP A 728 22.90 8.51 -3.23
CA ASP A 728 22.64 7.59 -4.35
C ASP A 728 21.69 6.44 -3.94
N ARG A 729 21.70 6.03 -2.67
CA ARG A 729 20.78 5.00 -2.13
C ARG A 729 19.38 5.55 -1.87
N HIS A 730 19.29 6.81 -1.44
CA HIS A 730 18.06 7.43 -0.91
C HIS A 730 17.48 8.50 -1.84
N GLU A 731 17.91 8.58 -3.10
CA GLU A 731 17.49 9.62 -4.03
C GLU A 731 15.99 9.59 -4.28
N GLU A 732 15.43 8.41 -4.58
CA GLU A 732 14.00 8.24 -4.83
C GLU A 732 13.17 8.55 -3.57
N ASP A 733 13.63 8.08 -2.41
CA ASP A 733 13.01 8.34 -1.10
C ASP A 733 12.94 9.85 -0.82
N LEU A 734 14.07 10.57 -0.97
CA LEU A 734 14.12 12.03 -0.79
C LEU A 734 13.23 12.77 -1.78
N ARG A 735 13.21 12.35 -3.05
CA ARG A 735 12.34 12.96 -4.06
C ARG A 735 10.87 12.74 -3.72
N SER A 736 10.49 11.56 -3.21
CA SER A 736 9.11 11.27 -2.79
C SER A 736 8.63 12.17 -1.64
N ILE A 737 9.54 12.54 -0.72
CA ILE A 737 9.26 13.41 0.42
C ILE A 737 9.26 14.89 0.03
N LEU A 738 10.18 15.32 -0.85
CA LEU A 738 10.46 16.73 -1.11
C LEU A 738 9.72 17.27 -2.35
N ALA A 739 9.56 16.49 -3.42
CA ALA A 739 8.92 16.92 -4.68
C ALA A 739 7.38 16.83 -4.64
N ARG A 740 6.78 17.24 -3.52
CA ARG A 740 5.33 17.09 -3.26
C ARG A 740 4.48 18.22 -3.80
N ASP A 741 5.07 19.40 -3.99
CA ASP A 741 4.38 20.57 -4.52
C ASP A 741 4.82 20.79 -5.98
N PRO A 742 3.95 20.56 -6.98
CA PRO A 742 4.29 20.70 -8.40
C PRO A 742 4.51 22.16 -8.83
N TYR A 743 4.14 23.13 -7.98
CA TYR A 743 4.28 24.57 -8.26
C TYR A 743 5.46 25.18 -7.49
N PHE A 744 5.94 24.49 -6.44
CA PHE A 744 7.02 24.98 -5.60
C PHE A 744 7.98 23.87 -5.16
N LEU A 745 8.90 23.48 -6.06
CA LEU A 745 9.86 22.40 -5.81
C LEU A 745 10.75 22.64 -4.57
N GLU A 746 11.15 23.89 -4.30
CA GLU A 746 12.01 24.21 -3.16
C GLU A 746 11.24 24.32 -1.82
N ARG A 747 9.93 23.98 -1.78
CA ARG A 747 9.03 24.22 -0.64
C ARG A 747 9.44 23.50 0.64
N TYR A 748 9.83 22.23 0.53
CA TYR A 748 10.04 21.38 1.70
C TYR A 748 11.53 21.21 2.03
N ILE A 749 11.83 21.12 3.32
CA ILE A 749 13.16 20.79 3.83
C ILE A 749 13.04 19.70 4.88
N LEU A 750 13.63 18.53 4.63
CA LEU A 750 13.72 17.44 5.59
C LEU A 750 14.96 17.64 6.46
N TYR A 751 14.77 17.74 7.77
CA TYR A 751 15.83 17.90 8.75
C TYR A 751 16.07 16.64 9.57
N GLY A 752 17.33 16.40 9.87
CA GLY A 752 17.78 15.28 10.68
C GLY A 752 19.19 15.50 11.22
N GLU A 753 19.72 14.47 11.85
CA GLU A 753 21.10 14.42 12.30
C GLU A 753 21.92 13.50 11.41
N TRP A 754 23.05 14.01 10.92
CA TRP A 754 24.07 13.21 10.24
C TRP A 754 25.06 12.68 11.25
N THR A 755 25.14 11.36 11.36
CA THR A 755 25.78 10.64 12.46
C THR A 755 26.96 9.79 11.99
N TYR A 756 27.51 10.02 10.79
CA TYR A 756 28.67 9.26 10.31
C TYR A 756 29.89 9.37 11.25
N ALA A 757 30.20 10.60 11.67
CA ALA A 757 31.27 10.87 12.63
C ALA A 757 30.71 10.80 14.05
N THR A 758 31.41 10.10 14.94
CA THR A 758 31.17 10.17 16.39
C THR A 758 31.53 11.56 16.89
N HIS A 759 30.54 12.28 17.41
CA HIS A 759 30.76 13.53 18.13
C HIS A 759 31.07 13.24 19.60
N SER A 760 30.04 13.06 20.42
CA SER A 760 30.15 12.74 21.85
C SER A 760 29.61 11.35 22.16
N ILE A 761 28.57 10.88 21.45
CA ILE A 761 28.00 9.53 21.64
C ILE A 761 28.52 8.55 20.57
N PRO A 762 29.20 7.45 20.97
CA PRO A 762 29.71 6.44 20.04
C PRO A 762 28.61 5.44 19.69
N TYR A 763 27.72 5.80 18.78
CA TYR A 763 26.62 4.92 18.38
C TYR A 763 27.13 3.59 17.79
N THR A 764 26.48 2.48 18.15
CA THR A 764 26.92 1.12 17.80
C THR A 764 25.96 0.39 16.86
N HIS A 765 24.67 0.75 16.84
CA HIS A 765 23.66 0.07 16.03
C HIS A 765 22.62 1.05 15.47
N LEU A 766 23.10 2.13 14.83
CA LEU A 766 22.24 3.04 14.06
C LEU A 766 21.56 2.30 12.91
N PRO A 767 20.31 2.66 12.56
CA PRO A 767 19.65 2.10 11.38
C PRO A 767 20.30 2.61 10.08
N ASP A 768 20.74 3.87 10.05
CA ASP A 768 21.54 4.46 8.97
C ASP A 768 22.27 5.73 9.48
N TYR A 769 23.09 6.36 8.64
CA TYR A 769 23.87 7.56 9.01
C TYR A 769 23.07 8.87 9.05
N PHE A 770 21.85 8.90 8.53
CA PHE A 770 20.95 10.05 8.67
C PHE A 770 19.68 9.63 9.39
N ILE A 771 19.33 10.37 10.45
CA ILE A 771 18.14 10.13 11.25
C ILE A 771 17.26 11.38 11.19
N ALA A 772 16.10 11.28 10.53
CA ALA A 772 15.17 12.38 10.34
C ALA A 772 14.38 12.72 11.62
N TYR A 773 14.12 14.01 11.86
CA TYR A 773 13.34 14.43 13.04
C TYR A 773 12.32 15.55 12.80
N ASP A 774 12.47 16.37 11.74
CA ASP A 774 11.58 17.49 11.43
C ASP A 774 11.43 17.69 9.91
N LEU A 775 10.26 18.18 9.48
CA LEU A 775 10.01 18.62 8.11
C LEU A 775 9.52 20.07 8.13
N PHE A 776 10.17 20.96 7.39
CA PHE A 776 9.79 22.36 7.28
C PHE A 776 9.07 22.64 5.96
N ASP A 777 7.98 23.42 6.03
CA ASP A 777 7.23 23.93 4.89
C ASP A 777 7.47 25.44 4.74
N ARG A 778 8.17 25.84 3.68
CA ARG A 778 8.46 27.25 3.38
C ARG A 778 7.21 28.06 3.03
N SER A 779 6.20 27.43 2.43
CA SER A 779 4.99 28.13 2.01
C SER A 779 4.18 28.60 3.23
N THR A 780 4.10 27.76 4.27
CA THR A 780 3.40 28.10 5.52
C THR A 780 4.31 28.70 6.59
N GLY A 781 5.64 28.63 6.41
CA GLY A 781 6.62 29.04 7.42
C GLY A 781 6.56 28.20 8.70
N ALA A 782 6.15 26.93 8.60
CA ALA A 782 5.85 26.09 9.75
C ALA A 782 6.47 24.68 9.63
N TRP A 783 6.59 24.01 10.76
CA TRP A 783 7.05 22.62 10.85
C TRP A 783 5.85 21.68 10.82
N ALA A 784 5.94 20.60 10.05
CA ALA A 784 4.92 19.55 10.04
C ALA A 784 4.95 18.77 11.35
N ASP A 785 3.78 18.31 11.82
CA ASP A 785 3.69 17.45 13.00
C ASP A 785 4.36 16.08 12.80
N THR A 786 4.64 15.39 13.91
CA THR A 786 5.39 14.12 13.89
C THR A 786 4.61 13.03 13.15
N LYS A 787 3.28 13.04 13.25
CA LYS A 787 2.43 12.10 12.51
C LYS A 787 2.60 12.27 11.00
N THR A 788 2.57 13.50 10.49
CA THR A 788 2.78 13.76 9.06
C THR A 788 4.18 13.34 8.62
N LEU A 789 5.21 13.63 9.41
CA LEU A 789 6.58 13.20 9.10
C LEU A 789 6.68 11.67 9.03
N HIS A 790 6.18 10.95 10.03
CA HIS A 790 6.25 9.49 10.06
C HIS A 790 5.47 8.83 8.92
N ASN A 791 4.27 9.33 8.61
CA ASN A 791 3.50 8.84 7.46
C ASN A 791 4.25 9.01 6.12
N LEU A 792 5.09 10.06 5.99
CA LEU A 792 5.91 10.26 4.80
C LEU A 792 7.13 9.32 4.77
N LEU A 793 7.70 9.01 5.93
CA LEU A 793 8.88 8.15 6.04
C LEU A 793 8.53 6.66 5.99
N GLU A 794 7.32 6.25 6.36
CA GLU A 794 6.88 4.84 6.40
C GLU A 794 7.03 4.12 5.05
N ALA A 795 6.86 4.84 3.95
CA ALA A 795 7.01 4.33 2.60
C ALA A 795 8.47 4.39 2.07
N THR A 796 9.43 4.74 2.91
CA THR A 796 10.84 4.98 2.54
C THR A 796 11.78 4.17 3.41
N THR A 797 13.05 4.12 3.02
CA THR A 797 14.12 3.50 3.81
C THR A 797 14.81 4.47 4.78
N ILE A 798 14.37 5.73 4.84
CA ILE A 798 14.92 6.77 5.71
C ILE A 798 14.36 6.62 7.13
N ALA A 799 15.24 6.40 8.10
CA ALA A 799 14.86 6.24 9.50
C ALA A 799 14.50 7.59 10.18
N SER A 800 13.54 7.54 11.11
CA SER A 800 13.21 8.66 12.01
C SER A 800 13.76 8.45 13.42
N VAL A 801 13.79 9.54 14.19
CA VAL A 801 14.11 9.49 15.63
C VAL A 801 13.08 8.66 16.42
N PRO A 802 13.52 7.84 17.40
CA PRO A 802 12.63 7.07 18.26
C PRO A 802 11.64 7.94 19.04
N LEU A 803 10.37 7.53 19.07
CA LEU A 803 9.34 8.13 19.93
C LEU A 803 9.50 7.62 21.36
N ILE A 804 9.61 8.54 22.32
CA ILE A 804 9.70 8.23 23.76
C ILE A 804 8.33 8.38 24.42
N ARG A 805 7.61 9.47 24.15
CA ARG A 805 6.29 9.73 24.75
C ARG A 805 5.41 10.58 23.83
N GLN A 806 4.11 10.34 23.90
CA GLN A 806 3.08 11.17 23.31
C GLN A 806 1.95 11.38 24.31
N GLY A 807 1.43 12.61 24.44
CA GLY A 807 0.31 12.92 25.34
C GLY A 807 0.38 14.33 25.93
N ASP A 808 0.02 14.45 27.21
CA ASP A 808 0.11 15.72 27.95
C ASP A 808 1.56 16.13 28.24
N MET A 809 1.76 17.42 28.53
CA MET A 809 3.08 17.95 28.89
C MET A 809 3.59 17.28 30.18
N PRO A 810 4.79 16.67 30.17
CA PRO A 810 5.35 16.05 31.37
C PRO A 810 5.76 17.10 32.41
N THR A 811 5.87 16.66 33.66
CA THR A 811 6.55 17.45 34.70
C THR A 811 8.07 17.47 34.50
N ASP A 812 8.75 18.44 35.09
CA ASP A 812 10.21 18.50 35.08
C ASP A 812 10.86 17.20 35.56
N THR A 813 10.29 16.58 36.60
CA THR A 813 10.79 15.30 37.14
C THR A 813 10.67 14.17 36.11
N GLU A 814 9.56 14.12 35.37
CA GLU A 814 9.35 13.12 34.32
C GLU A 814 10.32 13.34 33.15
N LEU A 815 10.56 14.59 32.73
CA LEU A 815 11.56 14.91 31.69
C LEU A 815 12.98 14.49 32.13
N LEU A 816 13.32 14.72 33.39
CA LEU A 816 14.61 14.29 33.96
C LEU A 816 14.75 12.77 34.03
N GLN A 817 13.66 12.03 34.22
CA GLN A 817 13.68 10.57 34.16
C GLN A 817 13.84 10.07 32.73
N MET A 818 13.20 10.70 31.74
CA MET A 818 13.33 10.31 30.33
C MET A 818 14.77 10.40 29.82
N ILE A 819 15.52 11.43 30.22
CA ILE A 819 16.94 11.56 29.81
C ILE A 819 17.87 10.52 30.47
N GLN A 820 17.39 9.75 31.46
CA GLN A 820 18.13 8.64 32.06
C GLN A 820 17.88 7.30 31.36
N GLN A 821 16.92 7.23 30.43
CA GLN A 821 16.58 6.00 29.73
C GLN A 821 17.70 5.55 28.77
N PRO A 822 17.80 4.24 28.48
CA PRO A 822 18.72 3.74 27.47
C PRO A 822 18.38 4.27 26.08
N SER A 823 19.40 4.52 25.27
CA SER A 823 19.27 4.91 23.86
C SER A 823 18.84 3.72 23.00
N ALA A 824 18.08 3.99 21.94
CA ALA A 824 17.75 2.96 20.95
C ALA A 824 18.95 2.57 20.06
N PHE A 825 20.01 3.38 20.02
CA PHE A 825 21.09 3.26 19.02
C PHE A 825 22.47 2.96 19.60
N TYR A 826 22.63 2.89 20.93
CA TYR A 826 23.84 2.39 21.57
C TYR A 826 23.65 1.91 23.01
N GLU A 827 24.66 1.20 23.52
CA GLU A 827 24.74 0.74 24.91
C GLU A 827 25.07 1.89 25.87
N GLY A 828 24.08 2.74 26.15
CA GLY A 828 24.19 3.85 27.09
C GLY A 828 22.91 4.68 27.17
N ARG A 829 22.94 5.76 27.95
CA ARG A 829 21.78 6.66 28.13
C ARG A 829 21.60 7.58 26.92
N VAL A 830 20.36 7.98 26.62
CA VAL A 830 20.09 9.02 25.61
C VAL A 830 20.91 10.30 25.85
N GLU A 831 21.22 11.05 24.80
CA GLU A 831 21.81 12.40 24.93
C GLU A 831 20.87 13.30 25.74
N GLY A 832 19.59 13.17 25.42
CA GLY A 832 18.53 14.03 25.88
C GLY A 832 17.24 13.69 25.15
N VAL A 833 16.25 14.55 25.31
CA VAL A 833 14.97 14.45 24.63
C VAL A 833 14.67 15.72 23.84
N TYR A 834 14.03 15.54 22.69
CA TYR A 834 13.49 16.61 21.87
C TYR A 834 11.97 16.65 22.01
N VAL A 835 11.44 17.80 22.42
CA VAL A 835 10.07 18.00 22.87
C VAL A 835 9.36 18.93 21.89
N LYS A 836 8.23 18.49 21.34
CA LYS A 836 7.39 19.22 20.40
C LYS A 836 5.98 19.41 20.97
N VAL A 837 5.41 20.59 20.79
CA VAL A 837 3.97 20.84 21.01
C VAL A 837 3.30 20.96 19.65
N GLU A 838 2.40 20.04 19.35
CA GLU A 838 1.77 19.89 18.04
C GLU A 838 0.28 20.25 18.09
N VAL A 839 -0.16 21.11 17.19
CA VAL A 839 -1.54 21.63 17.12
C VAL A 839 -1.98 21.67 15.66
N ASN A 840 -3.12 21.05 15.35
CA ASN A 840 -3.75 21.08 14.03
C ASN A 840 -2.79 20.76 12.87
N GLY A 841 -1.98 19.70 13.01
CA GLY A 841 -1.06 19.27 11.94
C GLY A 841 0.30 19.99 11.91
N HIS A 842 0.56 20.92 12.84
CA HIS A 842 1.78 21.73 12.84
C HIS A 842 2.47 21.75 14.21
N VAL A 843 3.80 21.81 14.22
CA VAL A 843 4.57 22.04 15.46
C VAL A 843 4.57 23.53 15.79
N LYS A 844 4.07 23.88 16.98
CA LYS A 844 4.02 25.26 17.49
C LYS A 844 5.25 25.62 18.32
N LEU A 845 5.72 24.69 19.15
CA LEU A 845 6.87 24.88 20.02
C LEU A 845 7.80 23.68 19.93
N ARG A 846 9.10 23.95 20.03
CA ARG A 846 10.18 22.95 19.98
C ARG A 846 11.16 23.27 21.09
N GLY A 847 11.55 22.27 21.86
CA GLY A 847 12.45 22.42 22.99
C GLY A 847 13.31 21.17 23.15
N LYS A 848 14.35 21.26 23.97
CA LYS A 848 15.21 20.12 24.31
C LYS A 848 15.54 20.09 25.79
N VAL A 849 15.77 18.89 26.31
CA VAL A 849 16.41 18.65 27.61
C VAL A 849 17.59 17.75 27.36
N VAL A 850 18.78 18.16 27.82
CA VAL A 850 20.04 17.44 27.60
C VAL A 850 20.66 17.16 28.96
N ARG A 851 21.21 15.96 29.15
CA ARG A 851 21.81 15.55 30.43
C ARG A 851 23.02 16.40 30.80
N SER A 852 23.23 16.62 32.10
CA SER A 852 24.25 17.52 32.66
C SER A 852 25.70 17.11 32.36
N ASP A 853 25.95 15.80 32.24
CA ASP A 853 27.27 15.22 31.98
C ASP A 853 27.58 15.08 30.48
N PHE A 854 26.71 15.58 29.61
CA PHE A 854 26.96 15.65 28.18
C PHE A 854 27.87 16.84 27.85
N ILE A 855 29.02 16.54 27.25
CA ILE A 855 29.97 17.56 26.80
C ILE A 855 29.47 18.13 25.47
N ALA A 856 28.94 19.35 25.50
CA ALA A 856 28.64 20.14 24.30
C ALA A 856 29.90 20.92 23.89
N GLY A 857 30.60 20.51 22.84
CA GLY A 857 31.81 21.22 22.40
C GLY A 857 32.31 20.86 21.01
N ASN A 858 32.45 21.88 20.16
CA ASN A 858 32.91 21.76 18.76
C ASN A 858 34.39 21.39 18.60
N GLU A 859 35.21 21.47 19.67
CA GLU A 859 36.67 21.38 19.57
C GLU A 859 37.25 19.97 19.71
N HIS A 860 36.54 19.02 20.33
CA HIS A 860 37.13 17.74 20.73
C HIS A 860 37.15 16.69 19.61
N TRP A 861 36.17 16.68 18.70
CA TRP A 861 36.11 15.72 17.59
C TRP A 861 36.74 16.26 16.29
N THR A 862 36.78 17.59 16.09
CA THR A 862 37.35 18.22 14.88
C THR A 862 38.88 18.22 14.84
N ARG A 863 39.54 18.04 15.99
CA ARG A 863 41.02 18.04 16.13
C ARG A 863 41.66 16.64 16.11
N GLY A 864 40.87 15.56 16.04
CA GLY A 864 41.34 14.16 16.03
C GLY A 864 40.97 13.40 14.75
N ARG A 865 41.46 12.15 14.59
CA ARG A 865 40.98 11.26 13.50
C ARG A 865 39.50 10.96 13.72
N ILE A 866 38.68 11.10 12.68
CA ILE A 866 37.25 10.80 12.75
C ILE A 866 37.04 9.34 13.17
N ARG A 867 36.32 9.15 14.28
CA ARG A 867 35.75 7.86 14.66
C ARG A 867 34.40 7.71 13.96
N VAL A 868 34.17 6.56 13.34
CA VAL A 868 32.93 6.28 12.60
C VAL A 868 31.95 5.55 13.51
N ASN A 869 30.68 5.96 13.52
CA ASN A 869 29.63 5.26 14.25
C ASN A 869 29.25 3.92 13.56
N GLY A 870 28.80 2.96 14.38
CA GLY A 870 28.37 1.64 13.94
C GLY A 870 26.92 1.62 13.44
N LEU A 871 26.68 0.87 12.37
CA LEU A 871 25.35 0.55 11.86
C LEU A 871 24.91 -0.82 12.38
N LYS A 872 23.60 -1.03 12.54
CA LYS A 872 23.03 -2.32 12.89
C LYS A 872 23.37 -3.35 11.80
N SER A 873 23.98 -4.47 12.16
CA SER A 873 24.20 -5.60 11.25
C SER A 873 22.84 -6.22 10.88
N ASN A 874 22.54 -6.32 9.59
CA ASN A 874 21.36 -7.08 9.14
C ASN A 874 21.52 -8.55 9.58
N PRO A 875 20.50 -9.16 10.22
CA PRO A 875 20.45 -10.59 10.47
C PRO A 875 20.54 -11.42 9.19
#